data_AF-A0AA44U5K0-F1
#
_entry.id   AF-A0AA44U5K0-F1
#
_cell.length_a   1.000
_cell.length_b   1.000
_cell.length_c   1.000
_cell.angle_alpha   90.00
_cell.angle_beta   90.00
_cell.angle_gamma   90.00
#
_symmetry.space_group_name_H-M   'P 1'
#
loop_
_entity.id
_entity.type
_entity.pdbx_description
1 polymer ?
#
loop_
_entity_poly.entity_id
_entity_poly.type
_entity_poly.pdbx_seq_one_letter_code
_entity_poly.pdbx_strand_id
1 'polypeptide(L)'
;MSSSTSQTTSRAGRLTLPVEKGMDAQVAELLERLQADAVRNSDGTELPEIVNELATKIYQTYFVGRGDQDWARTHPRELARIYLMSERTPALADGELSIDLMTNWFVDQVYPDTDCDVERWWQVIDRITGDVIAPGAWHVDPAGLSVTIDQAQAGHVYTVGFLAVQRWDPTQMYNYLTNGWADDPQRIKESPYDIRYPQTWQHVRHALDQWLADNPQVDVVRFTTFFYHFTLVYGSDGTERFVDWFGYSASVSVPAMEAFEKRFGYPLQAEDFIDEGWYNSPFRVPRKSFRDWISFQHEFVTSHMAELVEQVHAAGREAMMFLGDNWIGTEPYGPHFAHTGIDAVVGSVGSGATCRMISDIPGVRYTEGRLLPYFFPDVFHPGGDPVTEANASWLAARRAIVRSPLDRIGYGGYLSLAVQHPEFVDRMEEIVNEFRTIHATAAGQRPIATGPWVAIVNCWGALRSWQTHMVAHALHYRQAYSYLGVLESLSGLPLQVDFLSFDDIRNGVPEGVEVLINVGAAGTAFSGGSEWADERVTSAVRRFVAAGGGLVGVGDPTAHPARGAVYQLSDVLGVDRELGWGLSTHRPMHTSDHHFVTLDLSSHLDVGEGTPDVFCASATTTVLAAHHEQVDLAVNQFGCGRAVYLAGLPYSSQNARLLHRALAWAGHREDAFTTWTSSDVRAEVAVYPHSDRLLVINNSLDQVTTTVSTPTTVREVHMEAAGHLWFDLELHPLDIPG
;
A
#
# COMPACT_ATOMS: atom_id res chain seq x y z
N MET A 1 19.64 -5.79 -42.73
CA MET A 1 19.04 -5.00 -43.81
C MET A 1 17.79 -4.33 -43.24
N SER A 2 17.80 -2.99 -43.23
CA SER A 2 16.70 -2.04 -42.97
C SER A 2 15.47 -2.52 -42.19
N SER A 3 15.45 -2.32 -40.87
CA SER A 3 14.22 -2.30 -40.07
C SER A 3 13.65 -0.88 -40.03
N SER A 4 12.87 -0.53 -41.05
CA SER A 4 11.96 0.62 -41.00
C SER A 4 10.53 0.12 -41.13
N THR A 5 9.84 0.03 -40.01
CA THR A 5 8.37 0.01 -39.98
C THR A 5 7.95 0.96 -38.88
N SER A 6 7.75 2.22 -39.26
CA SER A 6 6.98 3.16 -38.46
C SER A 6 5.55 2.63 -38.39
N GLN A 7 5.20 1.96 -37.30
CA GLN A 7 3.80 1.74 -36.95
C GLN A 7 3.30 3.04 -36.33
N THR A 8 2.40 3.70 -37.04
CA THR A 8 1.57 4.81 -36.55
C THR A 8 0.55 4.26 -35.55
N THR A 9 1.01 3.93 -34.35
CA THR A 9 0.16 3.81 -33.15
C THR A 9 -0.22 5.23 -32.72
N SER A 10 -1.48 5.49 -32.39
CA SER A 10 -1.93 6.79 -31.86
C SER A 10 -1.00 7.23 -30.72
N ARG A 11 -0.20 8.28 -30.94
CA ARG A 11 0.84 8.77 -30.00
C ARG A 11 0.30 9.77 -28.97
N ALA A 12 -1.01 10.03 -28.96
CA ALA A 12 -1.65 11.03 -28.11
C ALA A 12 -2.52 10.39 -27.02
N GLY A 13 -2.66 11.11 -25.91
CA GLY A 13 -3.54 10.80 -24.78
C GLY A 13 -2.95 9.89 -23.71
N ARG A 14 -3.82 9.34 -22.86
CA ARG A 14 -3.46 8.56 -21.65
C ARG A 14 -2.55 9.29 -20.66
N LEU A 15 -2.60 10.63 -20.70
CA LEU A 15 -1.78 11.50 -19.88
C LEU A 15 -2.67 12.59 -19.28
N THR A 16 -2.64 12.71 -17.96
CA THR A 16 -3.26 13.81 -17.22
C THR A 16 -2.16 14.77 -16.73
N LEU A 17 -2.26 16.05 -17.08
CA LEU A 17 -1.32 17.09 -16.64
C LEU A 17 -1.93 18.04 -15.59
N PRO A 18 -1.15 18.53 -14.62
CA PRO A 18 -1.62 19.59 -13.75
C PRO A 18 -1.70 20.92 -14.51
N VAL A 19 -2.68 21.75 -14.16
CA VAL A 19 -2.81 23.13 -14.65
C VAL A 19 -2.78 24.13 -13.51
N GLU A 20 -2.39 25.36 -13.82
CA GLU A 20 -2.17 26.43 -12.84
C GLU A 20 -2.57 27.79 -13.44
N LYS A 21 -3.17 28.66 -12.62
CA LYS A 21 -3.61 30.00 -13.03
C LYS A 21 -2.42 30.89 -13.36
N GLY A 22 -2.46 31.57 -14.52
CA GLY A 22 -1.38 32.42 -14.99
C GLY A 22 -0.28 31.69 -15.76
N MET A 23 -0.48 30.40 -16.05
CA MET A 23 0.44 29.53 -16.81
C MET A 23 -0.12 29.15 -18.19
N ASP A 24 -1.09 29.90 -18.71
CA ASP A 24 -1.89 29.56 -19.89
C ASP A 24 -1.03 29.18 -21.11
N ALA A 25 0.01 29.94 -21.40
CA ALA A 25 0.91 29.67 -22.53
C ALA A 25 1.70 28.37 -22.34
N GLN A 26 2.21 28.13 -21.14
CA GLN A 26 2.96 26.92 -20.78
C GLN A 26 2.06 25.68 -20.75
N VAL A 27 0.82 25.82 -20.29
CA VAL A 27 -0.19 24.75 -20.35
C VAL A 27 -0.44 24.36 -21.80
N ALA A 28 -0.68 25.33 -22.70
CA ALA A 28 -0.88 25.05 -24.12
C ALA A 28 0.34 24.38 -24.77
N GLU A 29 1.55 24.88 -24.47
CA GLU A 29 2.81 24.31 -24.97
C GLU A 29 2.99 22.85 -24.53
N LEU A 30 2.77 22.55 -23.25
CA LEU A 30 2.94 21.19 -22.71
C LEU A 30 1.86 20.24 -23.20
N LEU A 31 0.63 20.71 -23.40
CA LEU A 31 -0.44 19.90 -24.01
C LEU A 31 -0.09 19.49 -25.44
N GLU A 32 0.43 20.42 -26.24
CA GLU A 32 0.89 20.12 -27.59
C GLU A 32 2.14 19.22 -27.57
N ARG A 33 3.13 19.54 -26.74
CA ARG A 33 4.38 18.79 -26.65
C ARG A 33 4.17 17.35 -26.18
N LEU A 34 3.45 17.18 -25.08
CA LEU A 34 3.24 15.88 -24.43
C LEU A 34 2.00 15.16 -24.97
N GLN A 35 1.20 15.81 -25.82
CA GLN A 35 -0.03 15.29 -26.39
C GLN A 35 -1.00 14.77 -25.29
N ALA A 36 -1.15 15.53 -24.21
CA ALA A 36 -2.02 15.13 -23.10
C ALA A 36 -3.49 15.27 -23.48
N ASP A 37 -4.33 14.36 -23.01
CA ASP A 37 -5.76 14.32 -23.28
C ASP A 37 -6.62 14.65 -22.06
N ALA A 38 -6.00 14.93 -20.91
CA ALA A 38 -6.67 15.40 -19.72
C ALA A 38 -5.84 16.44 -18.96
N VAL A 39 -6.53 17.34 -18.27
CA VAL A 39 -5.94 18.35 -17.38
C VAL A 39 -6.62 18.34 -16.01
N ARG A 40 -5.90 18.74 -14.95
CA ARG A 40 -6.41 18.75 -13.57
C ARG A 40 -5.88 19.93 -12.76
N ASN A 41 -6.71 20.57 -11.94
CA ASN A 41 -6.22 21.53 -10.93
C ASN A 41 -5.61 20.80 -9.73
N SER A 42 -4.46 21.25 -9.25
CA SER A 42 -3.87 20.74 -8.01
C SER A 42 -4.54 21.28 -6.75
N ASP A 43 -4.32 20.61 -5.62
CA ASP A 43 -4.83 21.06 -4.31
C ASP A 43 -4.38 22.49 -4.04
N GLY A 44 -5.34 23.32 -3.65
CA GLY A 44 -5.13 24.74 -3.45
C GLY A 44 -5.09 25.59 -4.74
N THR A 45 -5.22 25.02 -5.92
CA THR A 45 -5.31 25.78 -7.19
C THR A 45 -6.71 25.73 -7.79
N GLU A 46 -7.08 26.78 -8.53
CA GLU A 46 -8.31 26.85 -9.31
C GLU A 46 -8.06 26.42 -10.76
N LEU A 47 -9.10 25.92 -11.43
CA LEU A 47 -9.02 25.74 -12.89
C LEU A 47 -8.87 27.12 -13.57
N PRO A 48 -7.86 27.32 -14.43
CA PRO A 48 -7.71 28.55 -15.19
C PRO A 48 -8.76 28.65 -16.31
N GLU A 49 -9.13 29.86 -16.74
CA GLU A 49 -10.16 30.07 -17.78
C GLU A 49 -9.85 29.35 -19.10
N ILE A 50 -8.55 29.22 -19.44
CA ILE A 50 -8.07 28.54 -20.65
C ILE A 50 -8.62 27.12 -20.79
N VAL A 51 -8.96 26.41 -19.69
CA VAL A 51 -9.45 25.03 -19.79
C VAL A 51 -10.71 24.90 -20.66
N ASN A 52 -11.56 25.94 -20.71
CA ASN A 52 -12.76 25.96 -21.54
C ASN A 52 -12.46 25.99 -23.05
N GLU A 53 -11.24 26.36 -23.42
CA GLU A 53 -10.76 26.43 -24.80
C GLU A 53 -9.94 25.19 -25.20
N LEU A 54 -9.57 24.35 -24.23
CA LEU A 54 -8.78 23.15 -24.46
C LEU A 54 -9.67 22.00 -24.98
N ALA A 55 -9.20 21.31 -26.01
CA ALA A 55 -9.83 20.08 -26.51
C ALA A 55 -9.38 18.84 -25.71
N THR A 56 -9.41 18.93 -24.38
CA THR A 56 -8.99 17.86 -23.45
C THR A 56 -10.05 17.60 -22.39
N LYS A 57 -10.01 16.43 -21.76
CA LYS A 57 -10.87 16.15 -20.60
C LYS A 57 -10.47 17.04 -19.42
N ILE A 58 -11.45 17.63 -18.75
CA ILE A 58 -11.23 18.50 -17.60
C ILE A 58 -11.55 17.72 -16.32
N TYR A 59 -10.53 17.51 -15.51
CA TYR A 59 -10.66 16.92 -14.19
C TYR A 59 -10.69 18.04 -13.17
N GLN A 60 -11.61 17.97 -12.20
CA GLN A 60 -11.58 18.87 -11.06
C GLN A 60 -11.62 18.11 -9.76
N THR A 61 -10.71 18.51 -8.87
CA THR A 61 -10.63 17.99 -7.50
C THR A 61 -11.88 18.38 -6.72
N TYR A 62 -12.49 17.42 -6.04
CA TYR A 62 -13.64 17.64 -5.17
C TYR A 62 -13.41 17.04 -3.78
N PHE A 63 -13.64 17.84 -2.75
CA PHE A 63 -13.46 17.46 -1.34
C PHE A 63 -14.83 17.24 -0.70
N VAL A 64 -15.10 16.02 -0.26
CA VAL A 64 -16.42 15.65 0.27
C VAL A 64 -16.52 15.89 1.78
N GLY A 65 -15.47 15.56 2.54
CA GLY A 65 -15.45 15.67 4.00
C GLY A 65 -14.99 17.02 4.56
N ARG A 66 -14.73 18.02 3.71
CA ARG A 66 -14.27 19.38 4.08
C ARG A 66 -14.53 20.40 2.97
N GLY A 67 -14.18 21.65 3.21
CA GLY A 67 -14.24 22.74 2.21
C GLY A 67 -15.32 23.80 2.47
N ASP A 68 -16.27 23.53 3.37
CA ASP A 68 -17.26 24.51 3.83
C ASP A 68 -17.07 24.80 5.33
N GLN A 69 -16.45 25.95 5.63
CA GLN A 69 -16.15 26.34 7.00
C GLN A 69 -17.33 27.01 7.70
N ASP A 70 -18.32 27.52 6.97
CA ASP A 70 -19.55 28.02 7.58
C ASP A 70 -20.39 26.87 8.11
N TRP A 71 -20.49 25.77 7.36
CA TRP A 71 -21.11 24.53 7.83
C TRP A 71 -20.40 23.98 9.06
N ALA A 72 -19.08 23.80 8.98
CA ALA A 72 -18.28 23.25 10.09
C ALA A 72 -18.40 24.07 11.39
N ARG A 73 -18.42 25.41 11.29
CA ARG A 73 -18.58 26.31 12.45
C ARG A 73 -19.97 26.25 13.06
N THR A 74 -21.01 26.04 12.26
CA THR A 74 -22.41 26.03 12.72
C THR A 74 -22.86 24.66 13.22
N HIS A 75 -22.14 23.58 12.88
CA HIS A 75 -22.40 22.20 13.27
C HIS A 75 -21.21 21.55 14.00
N PRO A 76 -20.67 22.15 15.09
CA PRO A 76 -19.44 21.67 15.74
C PRO A 76 -19.55 20.24 16.29
N ARG A 77 -20.76 19.75 16.58
CA ARG A 77 -21.01 18.37 17.03
C ARG A 77 -20.90 17.33 15.92
N GLU A 78 -20.96 17.76 14.66
CA GLU A 78 -20.91 16.89 13.49
C GLU A 78 -19.49 16.83 12.88
N LEU A 79 -18.50 17.44 13.53
CA LEU A 79 -17.10 17.33 13.12
C LEU A 79 -16.57 15.90 13.27
N ALA A 80 -15.60 15.55 12.43
CA ALA A 80 -14.95 14.24 12.48
C ALA A 80 -14.24 14.03 13.82
N ARG A 81 -14.16 12.77 14.27
CA ARG A 81 -13.52 12.40 15.53
C ARG A 81 -12.47 11.34 15.34
N ILE A 82 -11.59 11.24 16.33
CA ILE A 82 -10.52 10.27 16.41
C ILE A 82 -10.38 9.76 17.85
N TYR A 83 -10.07 8.48 18.04
CA TYR A 83 -9.64 7.97 19.34
C TYR A 83 -8.15 8.23 19.55
N LEU A 84 -7.80 8.80 20.71
CA LEU A 84 -6.43 9.10 21.12
C LEU A 84 -6.16 8.54 22.52
N MET A 85 -4.88 8.37 22.85
CA MET A 85 -4.42 7.92 24.17
C MET A 85 -3.54 8.98 24.82
N SER A 86 -3.68 9.18 26.13
CA SER A 86 -2.76 10.00 26.92
C SER A 86 -1.35 9.41 26.96
N GLU A 87 -0.41 10.14 27.55
CA GLU A 87 0.86 9.53 27.97
C GLU A 87 0.62 8.37 28.94
N ARG A 88 1.60 7.46 29.00
CA ARG A 88 1.70 6.50 30.08
C ARG A 88 2.18 7.24 31.33
N THR A 89 1.27 7.50 32.27
CA THR A 89 1.57 8.28 33.48
C THR A 89 1.82 7.36 34.67
N PRO A 90 3.05 7.33 35.23
CA PRO A 90 3.35 6.52 36.40
C PRO A 90 2.80 7.16 37.68
N ALA A 91 2.13 6.36 38.51
CA ALA A 91 1.78 6.75 39.87
C ALA A 91 2.99 6.60 40.79
N LEU A 92 3.52 7.73 41.27
CA LEU A 92 4.71 7.75 42.14
C LEU A 92 4.40 7.45 43.62
N ALA A 93 3.12 7.54 44.00
CA ALA A 93 2.59 7.25 45.34
C ALA A 93 1.15 6.75 45.22
N ASP A 94 0.63 6.14 46.29
CA ASP A 94 -0.79 5.79 46.37
C ASP A 94 -1.64 7.07 46.51
N GLY A 95 -2.79 7.10 45.86
CA GLY A 95 -3.76 8.19 45.96
C GLY A 95 -4.07 8.86 44.61
N GLU A 96 -4.33 10.16 44.65
CA GLU A 96 -4.80 10.89 43.47
C GLU A 96 -3.71 10.97 42.37
N LEU A 97 -4.10 10.69 41.12
CA LEU A 97 -3.25 10.87 39.94
C LEU A 97 -3.98 11.66 38.86
N SER A 98 -3.46 12.83 38.52
CA SER A 98 -3.93 13.63 37.39
C SER A 98 -3.15 13.31 36.11
N ILE A 99 -3.87 13.10 35.01
CA ILE A 99 -3.33 12.79 33.68
C ILE A 99 -3.81 13.87 32.72
N ASP A 100 -2.86 14.62 32.13
CA ASP A 100 -3.13 15.58 31.06
C ASP A 100 -3.34 14.83 29.73
N LEU A 101 -4.48 15.10 29.08
CA LEU A 101 -4.88 14.41 27.85
C LEU A 101 -4.14 14.91 26.62
N MET A 102 -3.72 16.18 26.62
CA MET A 102 -3.26 16.92 25.45
C MET A 102 -1.74 17.13 25.39
N THR A 103 -0.99 16.70 26.41
CA THR A 103 0.49 16.82 26.48
C THR A 103 1.20 16.44 25.18
N ASN A 104 0.68 15.43 24.48
CA ASN A 104 1.30 14.84 23.29
C ASN A 104 0.63 15.19 21.97
N TRP A 105 -0.44 15.98 21.98
CA TRP A 105 -1.28 16.17 20.80
C TRP A 105 -1.30 17.61 20.35
N PHE A 106 -1.31 17.83 19.04
CA PHE A 106 -1.31 19.16 18.48
C PHE A 106 -2.65 19.86 18.76
N VAL A 107 -2.59 20.89 19.61
CA VAL A 107 -3.79 21.63 20.05
C VAL A 107 -4.49 22.36 18.91
N ASP A 108 -3.83 22.64 17.79
CA ASP A 108 -4.52 23.22 16.63
C ASP A 108 -5.26 22.16 15.80
N GLN A 109 -4.93 20.88 15.93
CA GLN A 109 -5.54 19.80 15.14
C GLN A 109 -6.71 19.14 15.87
N VAL A 110 -6.60 18.90 17.19
CA VAL A 110 -7.57 18.11 17.94
C VAL A 110 -7.88 18.69 19.33
N TYR A 111 -9.04 18.36 19.89
CA TYR A 111 -9.37 18.56 21.32
C TYR A 111 -10.24 17.41 21.86
N PRO A 112 -10.21 17.12 23.17
CA PRO A 112 -11.05 16.08 23.76
C PRO A 112 -12.55 16.38 23.59
N ASP A 113 -13.33 15.37 23.19
CA ASP A 113 -14.78 15.46 23.08
C ASP A 113 -15.44 15.19 24.44
N THR A 114 -15.69 16.25 25.19
CA THR A 114 -16.39 16.20 26.49
C THR A 114 -17.90 16.45 26.37
N ASP A 115 -18.41 16.65 25.14
CA ASP A 115 -19.83 16.78 24.84
C ASP A 115 -20.52 15.39 24.78
N CYS A 116 -19.74 14.32 24.71
CA CYS A 116 -20.21 12.94 24.74
C CYS A 116 -20.34 12.37 26.16
N ASP A 117 -20.96 11.20 26.30
CA ASP A 117 -20.94 10.43 27.54
C ASP A 117 -19.53 9.87 27.79
N VAL A 118 -18.71 10.64 28.52
CA VAL A 118 -17.29 10.33 28.76
C VAL A 118 -17.10 9.00 29.48
N GLU A 119 -18.00 8.63 30.41
CA GLU A 119 -17.89 7.36 31.14
C GLU A 119 -18.16 6.16 30.23
N ARG A 120 -18.97 6.34 29.19
CA ARG A 120 -19.25 5.29 28.19
C ARG A 120 -18.17 5.20 27.12
N TRP A 121 -17.68 6.34 26.64
CA TRP A 121 -16.85 6.39 25.43
C TRP A 121 -15.36 6.54 25.69
N TRP A 122 -14.94 6.91 26.90
CA TRP A 122 -13.53 6.96 27.29
C TRP A 122 -13.20 5.78 28.21
N GLN A 123 -11.92 5.43 28.31
CA GLN A 123 -11.45 4.38 29.20
C GLN A 123 -10.18 4.81 29.93
N VAL A 124 -10.17 4.66 31.25
CA VAL A 124 -8.95 4.75 32.04
C VAL A 124 -8.45 3.34 32.31
N ILE A 125 -7.20 3.05 31.98
CA ILE A 125 -6.62 1.71 32.08
C ILE A 125 -5.37 1.75 32.95
N ASP A 126 -5.32 0.84 33.92
CA ASP A 126 -4.08 0.46 34.58
C ASP A 126 -3.28 -0.44 33.63
N ARG A 127 -2.20 0.09 33.07
CA ARG A 127 -1.35 -0.60 32.10
C ARG A 127 -0.41 -1.62 32.73
N ILE A 128 -0.38 -1.77 34.06
CA ILE A 128 0.36 -2.83 34.75
C ILE A 128 -0.50 -4.07 34.92
N THR A 129 -1.78 -3.93 35.30
CA THR A 129 -2.68 -5.08 35.46
C THR A 129 -3.48 -5.38 34.20
N GLY A 130 -3.69 -4.38 33.34
CA GLY A 130 -4.60 -4.44 32.20
C GLY A 130 -6.05 -4.12 32.56
N ASP A 131 -6.34 -3.78 33.81
CA ASP A 131 -7.70 -3.52 34.27
C ASP A 131 -8.21 -2.13 33.84
N VAL A 132 -9.48 -2.08 33.45
CA VAL A 132 -10.19 -0.82 33.24
C VAL A 132 -10.64 -0.27 34.59
N ILE A 133 -10.28 0.99 34.87
CA ILE A 133 -10.72 1.70 36.06
C ILE A 133 -12.20 2.04 35.91
N ALA A 134 -13.00 1.62 36.89
CA ALA A 134 -14.45 1.77 36.84
C ALA A 134 -14.87 3.25 36.74
N PRO A 135 -15.93 3.57 35.97
CA PRO A 135 -16.57 4.87 36.03
C PRO A 135 -16.89 5.28 37.47
N GLY A 136 -16.70 6.56 37.79
CA GLY A 136 -16.85 7.11 39.15
C GLY A 136 -15.65 6.93 40.08
N ALA A 137 -14.61 6.20 39.69
CA ALA A 137 -13.30 6.18 40.37
C ALA A 137 -12.26 7.12 39.71
N TRP A 138 -12.72 7.89 38.73
CA TRP A 138 -12.00 8.95 38.04
C TRP A 138 -12.98 10.01 37.58
N HIS A 139 -12.49 11.22 37.32
CA HIS A 139 -13.30 12.33 36.83
C HIS A 139 -12.52 13.22 35.85
N VAL A 140 -13.23 13.79 34.87
CA VAL A 140 -12.68 14.80 33.95
C VAL A 140 -12.71 16.15 34.65
N ASP A 141 -11.64 16.93 34.50
CA ASP A 141 -11.58 18.29 35.04
C ASP A 141 -12.57 19.25 34.33
N PRO A 142 -12.91 20.40 34.94
CA PRO A 142 -13.85 21.34 34.33
C PRO A 142 -13.43 21.91 32.96
N ALA A 143 -12.13 21.94 32.65
CA ALA A 143 -11.64 22.38 31.35
C ALA A 143 -11.71 21.29 30.28
N GLY A 144 -11.90 20.02 30.66
CA GLY A 144 -11.96 18.89 29.75
C GLY A 144 -10.59 18.45 29.22
N LEU A 145 -9.50 18.85 29.88
CA LEU A 145 -8.12 18.66 29.42
C LEU A 145 -7.35 17.65 30.25
N SER A 146 -7.85 17.24 31.40
CA SER A 146 -7.23 16.23 32.25
C SER A 146 -8.24 15.30 32.91
N VAL A 147 -7.78 14.10 33.23
CA VAL A 147 -8.52 13.11 34.02
C VAL A 147 -7.79 12.86 35.33
N THR A 148 -8.51 12.91 36.43
CA THR A 148 -8.00 12.59 37.76
C THR A 148 -8.52 11.23 38.19
N ILE A 149 -7.62 10.32 38.53
CA ILE A 149 -7.92 9.02 39.14
C ILE A 149 -7.87 9.20 40.65
N ASP A 150 -8.91 8.78 41.36
CA ASP A 150 -9.05 9.09 42.79
C ASP A 150 -8.04 8.32 43.65
N GLN A 151 -7.77 7.05 43.31
CA GLN A 151 -6.94 6.11 44.07
C GLN A 151 -6.06 5.25 43.15
N ALA A 152 -5.08 5.88 42.51
CA ALA A 152 -4.02 5.19 41.80
C ALA A 152 -3.05 4.49 42.77
N GLN A 153 -2.55 3.33 42.37
CA GLN A 153 -1.57 2.54 43.13
C GLN A 153 -0.12 2.93 42.77
N ALA A 154 0.73 3.12 43.77
CA ALA A 154 2.15 3.41 43.58
C ALA A 154 2.86 2.33 42.75
N GLY A 155 3.68 2.75 41.80
CA GLY A 155 4.41 1.88 40.89
C GLY A 155 3.60 1.39 39.69
N HIS A 156 2.31 1.73 39.61
CA HIS A 156 1.48 1.45 38.45
C HIS A 156 1.56 2.56 37.41
N VAL A 157 1.09 2.27 36.20
CA VAL A 157 1.13 3.18 35.05
C VAL A 157 -0.26 3.24 34.46
N TYR A 158 -0.80 4.44 34.30
CA TYR A 158 -2.16 4.64 33.84
C TYR A 158 -2.18 5.37 32.50
N THR A 159 -3.21 5.12 31.71
CA THR A 159 -3.51 5.87 30.48
C THR A 159 -4.98 6.14 30.39
N VAL A 160 -5.35 7.20 29.68
CA VAL A 160 -6.72 7.49 29.28
C VAL A 160 -6.84 7.35 27.77
N GLY A 161 -7.73 6.48 27.31
CA GLY A 161 -8.22 6.46 25.94
C GLY A 161 -9.45 7.35 25.82
N PHE A 162 -9.40 8.35 24.96
CA PHE A 162 -10.43 9.38 24.86
C PHE A 162 -10.78 9.69 23.41
N LEU A 163 -12.04 10.09 23.20
CA LEU A 163 -12.52 10.57 21.92
C LEU A 163 -12.10 12.04 21.76
N ALA A 164 -11.59 12.41 20.60
CA ALA A 164 -11.18 13.77 20.29
C ALA A 164 -11.84 14.26 19.00
N VAL A 165 -12.28 15.51 18.99
CA VAL A 165 -12.79 16.18 17.79
C VAL A 165 -11.62 16.69 16.95
N GLN A 166 -11.67 16.44 15.65
CA GLN A 166 -10.73 16.98 14.66
C GLN A 166 -11.21 18.36 14.21
N ARG A 167 -10.42 19.40 14.51
CA ARG A 167 -10.71 20.79 14.12
C ARG A 167 -9.92 21.24 12.89
N TRP A 168 -8.92 20.46 12.47
CA TRP A 168 -8.11 20.73 11.29
C TRP A 168 -7.91 19.43 10.51
N ASP A 169 -8.34 19.41 9.25
CA ASP A 169 -8.19 18.27 8.34
C ASP A 169 -6.70 17.92 8.17
N PRO A 170 -6.30 16.64 8.35
CA PRO A 170 -4.89 16.29 8.37
C PRO A 170 -4.14 16.57 7.06
N THR A 171 -4.74 16.29 5.90
CA THR A 171 -4.12 16.57 4.59
C THR A 171 -4.04 18.08 4.33
N GLN A 172 -5.11 18.83 4.62
CA GLN A 172 -5.09 20.27 4.46
C GLN A 172 -4.09 20.94 5.41
N MET A 173 -3.94 20.44 6.63
CA MET A 173 -2.92 20.87 7.59
C MET A 173 -1.51 20.61 7.05
N TYR A 174 -1.23 19.40 6.55
CA TYR A 174 0.04 19.08 5.91
C TYR A 174 0.36 20.05 4.77
N ASN A 175 -0.59 20.28 3.87
CA ASN A 175 -0.41 21.22 2.76
C ASN A 175 -0.20 22.66 3.23
N TYR A 176 -0.95 23.09 4.25
CA TYR A 176 -0.85 24.44 4.82
C TYR A 176 0.52 24.71 5.43
N LEU A 177 1.03 23.75 6.21
CA LEU A 177 2.34 23.85 6.87
C LEU A 177 3.49 23.75 5.86
N THR A 178 3.44 22.77 4.95
CA THR A 178 4.51 22.51 3.97
C THR A 178 4.66 23.65 2.97
N ASN A 179 3.57 24.29 2.56
CA ASN A 179 3.60 25.38 1.58
C ASN A 179 3.70 26.78 2.21
N GLY A 180 3.81 26.90 3.54
CA GLY A 180 3.88 28.21 4.20
C GLY A 180 2.63 29.06 4.02
N TRP A 181 1.44 28.45 3.96
CA TRP A 181 0.17 29.15 3.72
C TRP A 181 -0.25 30.08 4.86
N ALA A 182 0.48 30.11 5.98
CA ALA A 182 0.29 31.08 7.05
C ALA A 182 0.42 32.54 6.58
N ASP A 183 1.18 32.78 5.51
CA ASP A 183 1.43 34.11 4.96
C ASP A 183 0.42 34.51 3.86
N ASP A 184 -0.49 33.62 3.46
CA ASP A 184 -1.52 33.87 2.46
C ASP A 184 -2.89 34.13 3.12
N PRO A 185 -3.41 35.37 3.11
CA PRO A 185 -4.68 35.69 3.76
C PRO A 185 -5.91 35.05 3.10
N GLN A 186 -5.79 34.46 1.91
CA GLN A 186 -6.86 33.71 1.26
C GLN A 186 -6.93 32.26 1.73
N ARG A 187 -5.89 31.76 2.40
CA ARG A 187 -5.84 30.40 2.93
C ARG A 187 -6.40 30.38 4.34
N ILE A 188 -7.34 29.46 4.58
CA ILE A 188 -7.91 29.23 5.90
C ILE A 188 -7.68 27.78 6.30
N LYS A 189 -7.64 27.53 7.62
CA LYS A 189 -7.62 26.16 8.15
C LYS A 189 -8.98 25.53 7.92
N GLU A 190 -9.00 24.29 7.45
CA GLU A 190 -10.24 23.60 7.14
C GLU A 190 -10.56 22.54 8.18
N SER A 191 -11.75 22.61 8.79
CA SER A 191 -12.27 21.56 9.67
C SER A 191 -13.01 20.48 8.88
N PRO A 192 -12.79 19.19 9.20
CA PRO A 192 -13.50 18.07 8.59
C PRO A 192 -14.83 17.75 9.29
N TYR A 193 -15.83 17.27 8.55
CA TYR A 193 -17.15 16.90 9.08
C TYR A 193 -17.56 15.46 8.72
N ASP A 194 -18.37 14.84 9.58
CA ASP A 194 -18.76 13.43 9.52
C ASP A 194 -20.15 13.24 8.91
N ILE A 195 -20.22 12.55 7.78
CA ILE A 195 -21.49 12.25 7.08
C ILE A 195 -22.38 11.24 7.82
N ARG A 196 -21.91 10.64 8.92
CA ARG A 196 -22.78 9.81 9.77
C ARG A 196 -23.97 10.61 10.31
N TYR A 197 -23.82 11.91 10.46
CA TYR A 197 -24.89 12.81 10.87
C TYR A 197 -25.79 13.15 9.67
N PRO A 198 -27.12 12.92 9.77
CA PRO A 198 -28.03 13.11 8.63
C PRO A 198 -28.04 14.51 8.03
N GLN A 199 -27.79 15.56 8.84
CA GLN A 199 -27.73 16.94 8.36
C GLN A 199 -26.49 17.18 7.51
N THR A 200 -25.31 16.78 8.02
CA THR A 200 -24.07 16.82 7.23
C THR A 200 -24.17 15.98 5.95
N TRP A 201 -24.83 14.81 5.98
CA TRP A 201 -25.05 14.03 4.75
C TRP A 201 -25.88 14.79 3.71
N GLN A 202 -26.99 15.40 4.13
CA GLN A 202 -27.83 16.21 3.23
C GLN A 202 -27.06 17.43 2.68
N HIS A 203 -26.26 18.08 3.53
CA HIS A 203 -25.42 19.21 3.13
C HIS A 203 -24.43 18.81 2.04
N VAL A 204 -23.67 17.73 2.25
CA VAL A 204 -22.67 17.23 1.28
C VAL A 204 -23.31 16.89 -0.07
N ARG A 205 -24.45 16.21 -0.07
CA ARG A 205 -25.19 15.92 -1.32
C ARG A 205 -25.63 17.19 -2.03
N HIS A 206 -26.23 18.12 -1.30
CA HIS A 206 -26.68 19.39 -1.89
C HIS A 206 -25.50 20.22 -2.44
N ALA A 207 -24.37 20.23 -1.72
CA ALA A 207 -23.15 20.91 -2.16
C ALA A 207 -22.60 20.29 -3.45
N LEU A 208 -22.65 18.96 -3.61
CA LEU A 208 -22.25 18.30 -4.85
C LEU A 208 -23.18 18.64 -6.01
N ASP A 209 -24.51 18.58 -5.81
CA ASP A 209 -25.49 18.98 -6.83
C ASP A 209 -25.26 20.42 -7.31
N GLN A 210 -25.08 21.35 -6.37
CA GLN A 210 -24.81 22.75 -6.67
C GLN A 210 -23.47 22.92 -7.40
N TRP A 211 -22.42 22.27 -6.92
CA TRP A 211 -21.10 22.31 -7.55
C TRP A 211 -21.12 21.74 -8.98
N LEU A 212 -21.85 20.64 -9.22
CA LEU A 212 -22.03 20.08 -10.56
C LEU A 212 -22.74 21.06 -11.51
N ALA A 213 -23.73 21.80 -11.00
CA ALA A 213 -24.43 22.83 -11.77
C ALA A 213 -23.52 24.03 -12.09
N ASP A 214 -22.67 24.42 -11.15
CA ASP A 214 -21.77 25.58 -11.27
C ASP A 214 -20.51 25.29 -12.10
N ASN A 215 -20.17 24.02 -12.32
CA ASN A 215 -18.97 23.60 -13.05
C ASN A 215 -19.30 22.75 -14.30
N PRO A 216 -20.10 23.27 -15.25
CA PRO A 216 -20.52 22.51 -16.43
C PRO A 216 -19.36 22.14 -17.37
N GLN A 217 -18.19 22.77 -17.23
CA GLN A 217 -17.00 22.47 -18.01
C GLN A 217 -16.26 21.21 -17.55
N VAL A 218 -16.48 20.73 -16.33
CA VAL A 218 -15.75 19.57 -15.79
C VAL A 218 -16.25 18.30 -16.45
N ASP A 219 -15.38 17.39 -16.89
CA ASP A 219 -15.76 16.07 -17.42
C ASP A 219 -15.65 14.96 -16.36
N VAL A 220 -14.66 15.08 -15.46
CA VAL A 220 -14.35 14.07 -14.45
C VAL A 220 -14.28 14.72 -13.06
N VAL A 221 -15.14 14.25 -12.16
CA VAL A 221 -15.11 14.63 -10.75
C VAL A 221 -14.09 13.76 -10.05
N ARG A 222 -12.96 14.35 -9.69
CA ARG A 222 -11.88 13.67 -8.96
C ARG A 222 -12.09 13.84 -7.46
N PHE A 223 -12.86 12.93 -6.88
CA PHE A 223 -13.02 12.80 -5.43
C PHE A 223 -11.64 12.61 -4.78
N THR A 224 -11.23 13.56 -3.94
CA THR A 224 -9.92 13.57 -3.25
C THR A 224 -10.08 13.75 -1.75
N THR A 225 -10.70 12.82 -1.02
CA THR A 225 -11.26 11.55 -1.49
C THR A 225 -12.74 11.51 -1.17
N PHE A 226 -13.16 10.77 -0.14
CA PHE A 226 -14.55 10.73 0.32
C PHE A 226 -14.64 11.22 1.76
N PHE A 227 -14.93 10.33 2.70
CA PHE A 227 -15.47 10.73 4.00
C PHE A 227 -14.42 10.71 5.12
N TYR A 228 -13.69 9.59 5.28
CA TYR A 228 -12.85 9.36 6.46
C TYR A 228 -11.38 9.33 6.10
N HIS A 229 -10.61 10.21 6.73
CA HIS A 229 -9.15 10.28 6.59
C HIS A 229 -8.48 9.02 7.16
N PHE A 230 -7.38 8.60 6.55
CA PHE A 230 -6.47 7.64 7.20
C PHE A 230 -5.94 8.21 8.51
N THR A 231 -5.50 7.39 9.46
CA THR A 231 -5.08 7.95 10.74
C THR A 231 -3.83 8.80 10.55
N LEU A 232 -3.93 10.11 10.79
CA LEU A 232 -2.81 11.06 10.75
C LEU A 232 -3.02 12.13 11.82
N VAL A 233 -2.18 12.11 12.86
CA VAL A 233 -2.26 13.04 13.98
C VAL A 233 -0.87 13.53 14.38
N TYR A 234 -0.81 14.81 14.73
CA TYR A 234 0.43 15.54 14.98
C TYR A 234 0.70 15.68 16.48
N GLY A 235 1.99 15.78 16.80
CA GLY A 235 2.50 15.99 18.14
C GLY A 235 2.29 17.42 18.61
N SER A 236 2.50 17.66 19.92
CA SER A 236 2.41 19.00 20.50
C SER A 236 3.40 20.01 19.90
N ASP A 237 4.43 19.54 19.19
CA ASP A 237 5.39 20.35 18.43
C ASP A 237 4.97 20.66 16.99
N GLY A 238 3.80 20.20 16.55
CA GLY A 238 3.31 20.41 15.18
C GLY A 238 4.01 19.55 14.13
N THR A 239 4.65 18.45 14.52
CA THR A 239 5.20 17.44 13.60
C THR A 239 4.36 16.17 13.59
N GLU A 240 4.48 15.35 12.54
CA GLU A 240 3.77 14.06 12.47
C GLU A 240 4.15 13.20 13.68
N ARG A 241 3.13 12.76 14.43
CA ARG A 241 3.32 11.90 15.60
C ARG A 241 2.88 10.48 15.34
N PHE A 242 1.74 10.31 14.66
CA PHE A 242 1.22 9.01 14.31
C PHE A 242 0.58 9.05 12.93
N VAL A 243 0.99 8.11 12.09
CA VAL A 243 0.47 7.89 10.74
C VAL A 243 0.17 6.40 10.55
N ASP A 244 -0.98 6.10 9.98
CA ASP A 244 -1.32 4.80 9.42
C ASP A 244 -2.25 5.02 8.24
N TRP A 245 -1.72 4.78 7.03
CA TRP A 245 -2.45 4.96 5.78
C TRP A 245 -3.67 4.04 5.66
N PHE A 246 -3.72 2.96 6.45
CA PHE A 246 -4.85 2.03 6.52
C PHE A 246 -5.68 2.18 7.79
N GLY A 247 -5.33 3.16 8.64
CA GLY A 247 -5.86 3.29 9.99
C GLY A 247 -7.31 3.77 10.01
N TYR A 248 -8.12 3.15 10.87
CA TYR A 248 -9.55 3.44 11.02
C TYR A 248 -9.88 4.34 12.22
N SER A 249 -8.86 4.81 12.96
CA SER A 249 -9.06 5.56 14.21
C SER A 249 -9.76 6.89 14.00
N ALA A 250 -9.66 7.49 12.80
CA ALA A 250 -10.32 8.73 12.40
C ALA A 250 -11.70 8.52 11.73
N SER A 251 -12.25 7.30 11.79
CA SER A 251 -13.55 6.94 11.20
C SER A 251 -14.66 6.72 12.24
N VAL A 252 -14.43 7.15 13.48
CA VAL A 252 -15.31 6.90 14.63
C VAL A 252 -16.23 8.08 14.91
N SER A 253 -17.43 7.78 15.41
CA SER A 253 -18.33 8.75 16.04
C SER A 253 -19.34 8.03 16.92
N VAL A 254 -19.95 8.73 17.88
CA VAL A 254 -20.96 8.15 18.77
C VAL A 254 -22.08 7.46 17.97
N PRO A 255 -22.71 8.09 16.95
CA PRO A 255 -23.74 7.43 16.17
C PRO A 255 -23.23 6.20 15.40
N ALA A 256 -21.99 6.22 14.92
CA ALA A 256 -21.41 5.07 14.22
C ALA A 256 -21.20 3.88 15.17
N MET A 257 -20.70 4.12 16.37
CA MET A 257 -20.48 3.07 17.38
C MET A 257 -21.80 2.51 17.93
N GLU A 258 -22.82 3.34 18.12
CA GLU A 258 -24.17 2.88 18.51
C GLU A 258 -24.83 2.05 17.41
N ALA A 259 -24.67 2.45 16.13
CA ALA A 259 -25.15 1.68 15.00
C ALA A 259 -24.40 0.34 14.86
N PHE A 260 -23.10 0.32 15.14
CA PHE A 260 -22.30 -0.90 15.21
C PHE A 260 -22.83 -1.85 16.30
N GLU A 261 -23.01 -1.35 17.53
CA GLU A 261 -23.49 -2.15 18.66
C GLU A 261 -24.87 -2.77 18.35
N LYS A 262 -25.77 -2.00 17.75
CA LYS A 262 -27.07 -2.48 17.30
C LYS A 262 -26.98 -3.60 16.26
N ARG A 263 -25.98 -3.56 15.37
CA ARG A 263 -25.80 -4.55 14.29
C ARG A 263 -25.10 -5.82 14.77
N PHE A 264 -24.00 -5.68 15.50
CA PHE A 264 -23.14 -6.80 15.90
C PHE A 264 -23.47 -7.36 17.29
N GLY A 265 -24.28 -6.66 18.07
CA GLY A 265 -24.79 -7.15 19.36
C GLY A 265 -23.79 -7.05 20.52
N TYR A 266 -22.72 -6.27 20.38
CA TYR A 266 -21.78 -5.98 21.46
C TYR A 266 -21.22 -4.56 21.34
N PRO A 267 -20.90 -3.89 22.47
CA PRO A 267 -20.36 -2.54 22.47
C PRO A 267 -18.88 -2.54 22.09
N LEU A 268 -18.45 -1.48 21.39
CA LEU A 268 -17.04 -1.16 21.22
C LEU A 268 -16.56 -0.29 22.38
N GLN A 269 -15.26 -0.39 22.66
CA GLN A 269 -14.57 0.39 23.68
C GLN A 269 -13.45 1.23 23.05
N ALA A 270 -12.92 2.22 23.76
CA ALA A 270 -11.78 3.01 23.27
C ALA A 270 -10.58 2.11 22.88
N GLU A 271 -10.31 1.06 23.67
CA GLU A 271 -9.25 0.09 23.42
C GLU A 271 -9.46 -0.77 22.15
N ASP A 272 -10.69 -0.86 21.62
CA ASP A 272 -10.93 -1.47 20.30
C ASP A 272 -10.31 -0.68 19.15
N PHE A 273 -9.98 0.60 19.38
CA PHE A 273 -9.33 1.48 18.40
C PHE A 273 -7.89 1.80 18.78
N ILE A 274 -7.63 2.07 20.07
CA ILE A 274 -6.31 2.45 20.57
C ILE A 274 -5.34 1.27 20.59
N ASP A 275 -5.82 0.06 20.85
CA ASP A 275 -5.03 -1.18 20.80
C ASP A 275 -3.68 -1.04 21.51
N GLU A 276 -3.69 -0.71 22.80
CA GLU A 276 -2.50 -0.53 23.65
C GLU A 276 -1.55 0.59 23.19
N GLY A 277 -2.02 1.49 22.32
CA GLY A 277 -1.22 2.53 21.68
C GLY A 277 -0.64 2.13 20.32
N TRP A 278 -0.95 0.92 19.83
CA TRP A 278 -0.60 0.47 18.48
C TRP A 278 -1.62 0.89 17.42
N TYR A 279 -2.78 1.40 17.86
CA TYR A 279 -3.85 1.96 17.02
C TYR A 279 -4.31 1.04 15.88
N ASN A 280 -4.35 -0.27 16.16
CA ASN A 280 -4.65 -1.34 15.20
C ASN A 280 -3.82 -1.25 13.89
N SER A 281 -2.54 -0.89 14.01
CA SER A 281 -1.59 -0.90 12.89
C SER A 281 -1.78 -2.14 11.99
N PRO A 282 -1.63 -2.03 10.65
CA PRO A 282 -1.78 -3.17 9.74
C PRO A 282 -0.80 -4.33 10.03
N PHE A 283 0.25 -4.08 10.83
CA PHE A 283 1.19 -5.09 11.30
C PHE A 283 0.65 -5.91 12.49
N ARG A 284 -0.38 -5.45 13.21
CA ARG A 284 -1.01 -6.17 14.32
C ARG A 284 -1.92 -7.26 13.78
N VAL A 285 -1.85 -8.46 14.34
CA VAL A 285 -2.83 -9.51 14.04
C VAL A 285 -4.22 -8.98 14.40
N PRO A 286 -5.11 -8.80 13.41
CA PRO A 286 -6.34 -8.04 13.63
C PRO A 286 -7.33 -8.83 14.49
N ARG A 287 -7.79 -8.17 15.56
CA ARG A 287 -8.85 -8.70 16.43
C ARG A 287 -10.17 -8.77 15.68
N LYS A 288 -11.07 -9.64 16.15
CA LYS A 288 -12.43 -9.76 15.61
C LYS A 288 -13.15 -8.40 15.62
N SER A 289 -13.07 -7.63 16.71
CA SER A 289 -13.73 -6.33 16.82
C SER A 289 -13.29 -5.35 15.74
N PHE A 290 -12.00 -5.33 15.44
CA PHE A 290 -11.46 -4.49 14.38
C PHE A 290 -11.90 -4.92 12.97
N ARG A 291 -11.91 -6.23 12.69
CA ARG A 291 -12.41 -6.75 11.40
C ARG A 291 -13.89 -6.44 11.20
N ASP A 292 -14.70 -6.60 12.25
CA ASP A 292 -16.12 -6.26 12.22
C ASP A 292 -16.31 -4.76 11.98
N TRP A 293 -15.49 -3.90 12.61
CA TRP A 293 -15.51 -2.45 12.36
C TRP A 293 -15.15 -2.09 10.91
N ILE A 294 -14.09 -2.69 10.35
CA ILE A 294 -13.71 -2.49 8.94
C ILE A 294 -14.89 -2.87 8.03
N SER A 295 -15.50 -4.04 8.24
CA SER A 295 -16.66 -4.48 7.45
C SER A 295 -17.86 -3.54 7.59
N PHE A 296 -18.16 -3.10 8.81
CA PHE A 296 -19.24 -2.15 9.11
C PHE A 296 -19.05 -0.81 8.39
N GLN A 297 -17.84 -0.25 8.48
CA GLN A 297 -17.49 1.00 7.83
C GLN A 297 -17.46 0.86 6.32
N HIS A 298 -16.97 -0.27 5.81
CA HIS A 298 -16.89 -0.54 4.38
C HIS A 298 -18.27 -0.51 3.71
N GLU A 299 -19.26 -1.16 4.31
CA GLU A 299 -20.64 -1.14 3.81
C GLU A 299 -21.25 0.26 3.85
N PHE A 300 -21.05 1.00 4.95
CA PHE A 300 -21.57 2.38 5.04
C PHE A 300 -20.93 3.29 3.99
N VAL A 301 -19.61 3.30 3.90
CA VAL A 301 -18.85 4.18 3.00
C VAL A 301 -19.19 3.88 1.54
N THR A 302 -19.15 2.60 1.13
CA THR A 302 -19.45 2.25 -0.27
C THR A 302 -20.91 2.52 -0.66
N SER A 303 -21.87 2.36 0.26
CA SER A 303 -23.26 2.74 0.00
C SER A 303 -23.40 4.25 -0.24
N HIS A 304 -22.74 5.08 0.55
CA HIS A 304 -22.82 6.54 0.39
C HIS A 304 -22.00 7.04 -0.80
N MET A 305 -20.87 6.39 -1.11
CA MET A 305 -20.13 6.62 -2.35
C MET A 305 -21.02 6.37 -3.56
N ALA A 306 -21.78 5.27 -3.60
CA ALA A 306 -22.68 4.96 -4.70
C ALA A 306 -23.71 6.08 -4.96
N GLU A 307 -24.28 6.67 -3.91
CA GLU A 307 -25.22 7.81 -4.03
C GLU A 307 -24.55 9.08 -4.60
N LEU A 308 -23.27 9.35 -4.28
CA LEU A 308 -22.55 10.48 -4.85
C LEU A 308 -22.14 10.20 -6.30
N VAL A 309 -21.70 8.98 -6.61
CA VAL A 309 -21.39 8.55 -7.97
C VAL A 309 -22.62 8.65 -8.86
N GLU A 310 -23.80 8.25 -8.37
CA GLU A 310 -25.07 8.40 -9.11
C GLU A 310 -25.39 9.86 -9.43
N GLN A 311 -25.15 10.80 -8.51
CA GLN A 311 -25.31 12.24 -8.77
C GLN A 311 -24.37 12.73 -9.89
N VAL A 312 -23.09 12.31 -9.84
CA VAL A 312 -22.09 12.65 -10.87
C VAL A 312 -22.49 12.08 -12.24
N HIS A 313 -22.94 10.81 -12.28
CA HIS A 313 -23.40 10.16 -13.49
C HIS A 313 -24.68 10.79 -14.05
N ALA A 314 -25.62 11.20 -13.18
CA ALA A 314 -26.83 11.90 -13.57
C ALA A 314 -26.54 13.27 -14.21
N ALA A 315 -25.45 13.93 -13.78
CA ALA A 315 -24.91 15.13 -14.42
C ALA A 315 -24.11 14.82 -15.71
N GLY A 316 -23.96 13.56 -16.10
CA GLY A 316 -23.25 13.12 -17.30
C GLY A 316 -21.73 13.24 -17.21
N ARG A 317 -21.16 13.06 -16.02
CA ARG A 317 -19.72 13.15 -15.72
C ARG A 317 -19.16 11.80 -15.26
N GLU A 318 -17.84 11.61 -15.36
CA GLU A 318 -17.18 10.44 -14.76
C GLU A 318 -16.82 10.73 -13.29
N ALA A 319 -16.93 9.71 -12.44
CA ALA A 319 -16.54 9.75 -11.03
C ALA A 319 -15.22 9.01 -10.83
N MET A 320 -14.20 9.71 -10.35
CA MET A 320 -12.87 9.16 -10.10
C MET A 320 -12.51 9.30 -8.62
N MET A 321 -12.02 8.22 -8.02
CA MET A 321 -11.53 8.20 -6.64
C MET A 321 -10.01 8.34 -6.60
N PHE A 322 -9.50 9.20 -5.73
CA PHE A 322 -8.08 9.16 -5.34
C PHE A 322 -7.84 8.07 -4.27
N LEU A 323 -6.86 7.20 -4.49
CA LEU A 323 -6.40 6.21 -3.51
C LEU A 323 -5.45 6.87 -2.51
N GLY A 324 -6.01 7.59 -1.54
CA GLY A 324 -5.30 8.33 -0.51
C GLY A 324 -6.25 9.22 0.30
N ASP A 325 -5.72 10.02 1.22
CA ASP A 325 -6.47 11.00 2.02
C ASP A 325 -7.71 10.39 2.71
N ASN A 326 -8.91 10.85 2.36
CA ASN A 326 -10.18 10.38 2.92
C ASN A 326 -10.70 9.06 2.30
N TRP A 327 -9.85 8.04 2.19
CA TRP A 327 -10.17 6.76 1.54
C TRP A 327 -10.61 5.63 2.49
N ILE A 328 -10.62 5.86 3.81
CA ILE A 328 -10.92 4.79 4.77
C ILE A 328 -12.38 4.32 4.64
N GLY A 329 -12.57 3.00 4.64
CA GLY A 329 -13.85 2.34 4.38
C GLY A 329 -14.15 2.12 2.89
N THR A 330 -13.38 2.68 1.96
CA THR A 330 -13.61 2.38 0.53
C THR A 330 -13.28 0.93 0.20
N GLU A 331 -12.18 0.41 0.76
CA GLU A 331 -11.65 -0.94 0.57
C GLU A 331 -11.73 -1.41 -0.89
N PRO A 332 -10.86 -0.92 -1.80
CA PRO A 332 -10.95 -1.21 -3.24
C PRO A 332 -10.87 -2.69 -3.63
N TYR A 333 -10.27 -3.52 -2.78
CA TYR A 333 -10.22 -4.98 -2.92
C TYR A 333 -11.31 -5.70 -2.11
N GLY A 334 -12.20 -4.94 -1.46
CA GLY A 334 -13.32 -5.42 -0.67
C GLY A 334 -14.55 -5.75 -1.51
N PRO A 335 -15.48 -6.55 -0.98
CA PRO A 335 -16.61 -7.09 -1.74
C PRO A 335 -17.66 -6.04 -2.16
N HIS A 336 -17.70 -4.87 -1.51
CA HIS A 336 -18.69 -3.84 -1.82
C HIS A 336 -18.20 -2.77 -2.79
N PHE A 337 -16.89 -2.68 -3.05
CA PHE A 337 -16.32 -1.58 -3.84
C PHE A 337 -16.86 -1.51 -5.27
N ALA A 338 -16.97 -2.64 -5.96
CA ALA A 338 -17.49 -2.69 -7.33
C ALA A 338 -18.94 -2.19 -7.45
N HIS A 339 -19.73 -2.25 -6.37
CA HIS A 339 -21.12 -1.77 -6.35
C HIS A 339 -21.23 -0.24 -6.28
N THR A 340 -20.12 0.46 -6.00
CA THR A 340 -20.11 1.93 -5.97
C THR A 340 -20.35 2.55 -7.34
N GLY A 341 -20.06 1.81 -8.43
CA GLY A 341 -20.15 2.32 -9.80
C GLY A 341 -19.06 3.32 -10.17
N ILE A 342 -18.03 3.51 -9.34
CA ILE A 342 -16.92 4.43 -9.61
C ILE A 342 -16.27 4.10 -10.97
N ASP A 343 -16.00 5.10 -11.79
CA ASP A 343 -15.43 4.88 -13.12
C ASP A 343 -13.95 4.52 -13.03
N ALA A 344 -13.22 5.19 -12.13
CA ALA A 344 -11.78 5.02 -12.04
C ALA A 344 -11.21 5.23 -10.64
N VAL A 345 -10.04 4.64 -10.44
CA VAL A 345 -9.15 4.94 -9.30
C VAL A 345 -7.85 5.51 -9.83
N VAL A 346 -7.47 6.66 -9.28
CA VAL A 346 -6.15 7.27 -9.46
C VAL A 346 -5.36 7.17 -8.17
N GLY A 347 -4.08 6.78 -8.23
CA GLY A 347 -3.25 6.67 -7.03
C GLY A 347 -1.83 7.16 -7.26
N SER A 348 -1.09 7.39 -6.18
CA SER A 348 0.33 7.77 -6.25
C SER A 348 1.20 6.55 -6.52
N VAL A 349 2.08 6.63 -7.52
CA VAL A 349 2.98 5.53 -7.88
C VAL A 349 4.39 5.83 -7.37
N GLY A 350 4.76 5.23 -6.24
CA GLY A 350 6.07 5.37 -5.62
C GLY A 350 7.02 4.19 -5.85
N SER A 351 6.50 3.04 -6.29
CA SER A 351 7.24 1.80 -6.51
C SER A 351 6.44 0.85 -7.41
N GLY A 352 7.00 -0.31 -7.77
CA GLY A 352 6.26 -1.36 -8.47
C GLY A 352 5.11 -1.91 -7.63
N ALA A 353 5.29 -2.13 -6.33
CA ALA A 353 4.21 -2.59 -5.44
C ALA A 353 3.04 -1.59 -5.36
N THR A 354 3.32 -0.28 -5.22
CA THR A 354 2.25 0.74 -5.22
C THR A 354 1.61 0.94 -6.59
N CYS A 355 2.35 0.70 -7.69
CA CYS A 355 1.75 0.62 -9.02
C CYS A 355 0.72 -0.52 -9.09
N ARG A 356 1.08 -1.73 -8.62
CA ARG A 356 0.18 -2.89 -8.59
C ARG A 356 -1.00 -2.71 -7.64
N MET A 357 -0.82 -1.99 -6.55
CA MET A 357 -1.92 -1.60 -5.65
C MET A 357 -3.04 -0.87 -6.39
N ILE A 358 -2.71 -0.13 -7.46
CA ILE A 358 -3.67 0.61 -8.29
C ILE A 358 -4.11 -0.24 -9.48
N SER A 359 -3.18 -0.81 -10.25
CA SER A 359 -3.50 -1.51 -11.51
C SER A 359 -4.23 -2.84 -11.32
N ASP A 360 -4.17 -3.44 -10.12
CA ASP A 360 -4.89 -4.68 -9.82
C ASP A 360 -6.29 -4.44 -9.21
N ILE A 361 -6.72 -3.19 -9.01
CA ILE A 361 -8.04 -2.89 -8.42
C ILE A 361 -9.15 -3.43 -9.33
N PRO A 362 -10.01 -4.32 -8.84
CA PRO A 362 -11.12 -4.84 -9.61
C PRO A 362 -12.32 -3.87 -9.61
N GLY A 363 -13.23 -4.06 -10.55
CA GLY A 363 -14.54 -3.39 -10.50
C GLY A 363 -14.57 -1.93 -10.92
N VAL A 364 -13.51 -1.43 -11.57
CA VAL A 364 -13.43 -0.09 -12.16
C VAL A 364 -13.27 -0.18 -13.68
N ARG A 365 -13.64 0.88 -14.41
CA ARG A 365 -13.48 0.92 -15.88
C ARG A 365 -12.05 1.16 -16.29
N TYR A 366 -11.31 1.96 -15.52
CA TYR A 366 -9.90 2.25 -15.79
C TYR A 366 -9.13 2.66 -14.53
N THR A 367 -7.81 2.54 -14.58
CA THR A 367 -6.90 2.92 -13.50
C THR A 367 -5.89 3.97 -13.98
N GLU A 368 -5.53 4.91 -13.10
CA GLU A 368 -4.58 5.98 -13.41
C GLU A 368 -3.45 6.04 -12.37
N GLY A 369 -2.20 5.99 -12.83
CA GLY A 369 -1.02 6.15 -11.99
C GLY A 369 -0.49 7.57 -12.02
N ARG A 370 -0.58 8.30 -10.91
CA ARG A 370 0.12 9.58 -10.74
C ARG A 370 1.58 9.31 -10.38
N LEU A 371 2.48 9.56 -11.32
CA LEU A 371 3.91 9.34 -11.16
C LEU A 371 4.54 10.38 -10.23
N LEU A 372 5.72 10.02 -9.71
CA LEU A 372 6.62 10.90 -8.96
C LEU A 372 7.73 11.45 -9.89
N PRO A 373 8.37 12.57 -9.53
CA PRO A 373 8.11 13.42 -8.35
C PRO A 373 6.78 14.18 -8.44
N TYR A 374 6.19 14.50 -7.29
CA TYR A 374 5.13 15.52 -7.23
C TYR A 374 5.78 16.89 -7.42
N PHE A 375 5.14 17.80 -8.15
CA PHE A 375 5.73 19.10 -8.49
C PHE A 375 5.68 20.05 -7.29
N PHE A 376 6.50 19.76 -6.29
CA PHE A 376 6.56 20.43 -4.99
C PHE A 376 7.97 20.95 -4.69
N PRO A 377 8.11 21.96 -3.80
CA PRO A 377 9.40 22.60 -3.50
C PRO A 377 10.44 21.70 -2.79
N ASP A 378 10.04 20.53 -2.30
CA ASP A 378 10.93 19.55 -1.69
C ASP A 378 11.87 18.89 -2.71
N VAL A 379 11.40 18.72 -3.95
CA VAL A 379 12.20 18.20 -5.09
C VAL A 379 12.55 19.31 -6.07
N PHE A 380 11.61 20.21 -6.36
CA PHE A 380 11.76 21.28 -7.34
C PHE A 380 12.23 22.57 -6.68
N HIS A 381 13.51 22.60 -6.34
CA HIS A 381 14.20 23.77 -5.78
C HIS A 381 15.58 23.96 -6.44
N PRO A 382 16.25 25.12 -6.25
CA PRO A 382 17.62 25.29 -6.71
C PRO A 382 18.54 24.19 -6.15
N GLY A 383 19.13 23.37 -7.03
CA GLY A 383 19.99 22.24 -6.66
C GLY A 383 19.27 20.90 -6.49
N GLY A 384 17.94 20.84 -6.65
CA GLY A 384 17.20 19.59 -6.73
C GLY A 384 17.46 18.83 -8.03
N ASP A 385 17.20 17.51 -8.04
CA ASP A 385 17.39 16.63 -9.20
C ASP A 385 16.11 15.81 -9.50
N PRO A 386 15.09 16.44 -10.09
CA PRO A 386 13.83 15.77 -10.41
C PRO A 386 13.97 14.65 -11.46
N VAL A 387 15.03 14.66 -12.27
CA VAL A 387 15.28 13.61 -13.29
C VAL A 387 15.67 12.30 -12.64
N THR A 388 16.52 12.33 -11.61
CA THR A 388 16.89 11.12 -10.86
C THR A 388 15.67 10.47 -10.20
N GLU A 389 14.79 11.27 -9.58
CA GLU A 389 13.56 10.75 -8.98
C GLU A 389 12.58 10.21 -10.02
N ALA A 390 12.42 10.90 -11.16
CA ALA A 390 11.59 10.44 -12.26
C ALA A 390 12.07 9.09 -12.81
N ASN A 391 13.38 8.89 -12.92
CA ASN A 391 13.97 7.62 -13.34
C ASN A 391 13.73 6.51 -12.33
N ALA A 392 13.92 6.77 -11.04
CA ALA A 392 13.64 5.79 -9.98
C ALA A 392 12.17 5.38 -9.99
N SER A 393 11.25 6.35 -10.05
CA SER A 393 9.80 6.11 -10.12
C SER A 393 9.43 5.32 -11.37
N TRP A 394 9.90 5.73 -12.55
CA TRP A 394 9.57 5.07 -13.81
C TRP A 394 10.12 3.65 -13.89
N LEU A 395 11.37 3.39 -13.52
CA LEU A 395 11.95 2.05 -13.61
C LEU A 395 11.22 1.06 -12.68
N ALA A 396 10.85 1.49 -11.48
CA ALA A 396 10.06 0.69 -10.54
C ALA A 396 8.62 0.47 -11.04
N ALA A 397 7.96 1.51 -11.54
CA ALA A 397 6.60 1.41 -12.05
C ALA A 397 6.51 0.61 -13.35
N ARG A 398 7.42 0.84 -14.31
CA ARG A 398 7.38 0.24 -15.65
C ARG A 398 7.37 -1.28 -15.60
N ARG A 399 8.21 -1.88 -14.77
CA ARG A 399 8.24 -3.35 -14.62
C ARG A 399 6.91 -3.90 -14.09
N ALA A 400 6.22 -3.17 -13.23
CA ALA A 400 4.88 -3.52 -12.76
C ALA A 400 3.80 -3.30 -13.83
N ILE A 401 3.82 -2.16 -14.54
CA ILE A 401 2.91 -1.83 -15.65
C ILE A 401 2.96 -2.91 -16.74
N VAL A 402 4.16 -3.42 -17.02
CA VAL A 402 4.36 -4.50 -17.99
C VAL A 402 3.65 -5.80 -17.56
N ARG A 403 3.40 -6.02 -16.27
CA ARG A 403 2.68 -7.22 -15.78
C ARG A 403 1.19 -6.97 -15.58
N SER A 404 0.84 -5.82 -15.04
CA SER A 404 -0.53 -5.39 -14.82
C SER A 404 -0.67 -3.93 -15.26
N PRO A 405 -1.18 -3.70 -16.48
CA PRO A 405 -1.22 -2.39 -17.09
C PRO A 405 -2.03 -1.36 -16.30
N LEU A 406 -1.55 -0.12 -16.29
CA LEU A 406 -2.38 1.05 -16.03
C LEU A 406 -2.99 1.52 -17.35
N ASP A 407 -4.21 2.05 -17.30
CA ASP A 407 -4.85 2.64 -18.48
C ASP A 407 -4.29 4.04 -18.81
N ARG A 408 -3.90 4.76 -17.76
CA ARG A 408 -3.44 6.16 -17.83
C ARG A 408 -2.31 6.41 -16.84
N ILE A 409 -1.48 7.40 -17.15
CA ILE A 409 -0.54 7.99 -16.20
C ILE A 409 -0.77 9.49 -16.09
N GLY A 410 -0.23 10.11 -15.05
CA GLY A 410 -0.30 11.55 -14.88
C GLY A 410 0.76 12.07 -13.93
N TYR A 411 0.82 13.39 -13.84
CA TYR A 411 1.62 14.11 -12.84
C TYR A 411 0.71 15.06 -12.06
N GLY A 412 1.20 15.58 -10.94
CA GLY A 412 0.47 16.56 -10.14
C GLY A 412 1.42 17.52 -9.42
N GLY A 413 0.86 18.59 -8.86
CA GLY A 413 1.59 19.65 -8.16
C GLY A 413 1.54 20.97 -8.92
N TYR A 414 2.49 21.86 -8.65
CA TYR A 414 2.58 23.19 -9.27
C TYR A 414 3.35 23.12 -10.58
N LEU A 415 2.65 23.43 -11.69
CA LEU A 415 3.26 23.41 -13.02
C LEU A 415 4.38 24.46 -13.12
N SER A 416 4.23 25.58 -12.42
CA SER A 416 5.21 26.66 -12.35
C SER A 416 6.57 26.22 -11.80
N LEU A 417 6.62 25.15 -11.01
CA LEU A 417 7.88 24.56 -10.53
C LEU A 417 8.50 23.63 -11.58
N ALA A 418 7.72 22.73 -12.16
CA ALA A 418 8.22 21.74 -13.11
C ALA A 418 8.86 22.37 -14.36
N VAL A 419 8.25 23.44 -14.89
CA VAL A 419 8.76 24.11 -16.11
C VAL A 419 10.11 24.82 -15.92
N GLN A 420 10.56 25.02 -14.67
CA GLN A 420 11.87 25.59 -14.38
C GLN A 420 13.01 24.58 -14.62
N HIS A 421 12.67 23.31 -14.83
CA HIS A 421 13.59 22.18 -15.02
C HIS A 421 13.36 21.56 -16.41
N PRO A 422 13.91 22.14 -17.49
CA PRO A 422 13.66 21.66 -18.86
C PRO A 422 14.10 20.20 -19.07
N GLU A 423 15.20 19.78 -18.45
CA GLU A 423 15.69 18.39 -18.48
C GLU A 423 14.67 17.39 -17.91
N PHE A 424 13.88 17.81 -16.91
CA PHE A 424 12.80 16.99 -16.38
C PHE A 424 11.63 16.91 -17.36
N VAL A 425 11.28 18.01 -18.02
CA VAL A 425 10.22 18.01 -19.04
C VAL A 425 10.59 17.11 -20.22
N ASP A 426 11.86 17.15 -20.66
CA ASP A 426 12.41 16.25 -21.68
C ASP A 426 12.25 14.78 -21.24
N ARG A 427 12.63 14.47 -20.01
CA ARG A 427 12.51 13.10 -19.49
C ARG A 427 11.06 12.64 -19.34
N MET A 428 10.16 13.53 -18.92
CA MET A 428 8.72 13.24 -18.84
C MET A 428 8.16 12.89 -20.23
N GLU A 429 8.56 13.60 -21.28
CA GLU A 429 8.15 13.28 -22.65
C GLU A 429 8.59 11.87 -23.08
N GLU A 430 9.82 11.49 -22.77
CA GLU A 430 10.34 10.13 -23.04
C GLU A 430 9.52 9.05 -22.31
N ILE A 431 9.26 9.25 -21.01
CA ILE A 431 8.47 8.32 -20.18
C ILE A 431 7.05 8.16 -20.74
N VAL A 432 6.39 9.27 -21.07
CA VAL A 432 5.04 9.26 -21.62
C VAL A 432 4.99 8.51 -22.96
N ASN A 433 5.96 8.76 -23.84
CA ASN A 433 6.05 8.08 -25.13
C ASN A 433 6.32 6.58 -24.96
N GLU A 434 7.17 6.20 -24.00
CA GLU A 434 7.42 4.81 -23.66
C GLU A 434 6.16 4.11 -23.12
N PHE A 435 5.46 4.72 -22.16
CA PHE A 435 4.20 4.20 -21.62
C PHE A 435 3.16 3.96 -22.72
N ARG A 436 2.97 4.93 -23.62
CA ARG A 436 2.06 4.79 -24.77
C ARG A 436 2.46 3.66 -25.71
N THR A 437 3.75 3.50 -25.96
CA THR A 437 4.29 2.42 -26.80
C THR A 437 4.00 1.05 -26.17
N ILE A 438 4.22 0.92 -24.86
CA ILE A 438 3.91 -0.30 -24.12
C ILE A 438 2.41 -0.58 -24.19
N HIS A 439 1.58 0.40 -23.83
CA HIS A 439 0.12 0.23 -23.84
C HIS A 439 -0.42 -0.11 -25.23
N ALA A 440 0.04 0.57 -26.29
CA ALA A 440 -0.44 0.34 -27.65
C ALA A 440 -0.04 -1.05 -28.17
N THR A 441 1.18 -1.50 -27.88
CA THR A 441 1.70 -2.79 -28.35
C THR A 441 1.13 -3.97 -27.56
N ALA A 442 0.97 -3.79 -26.24
CA ALA A 442 0.32 -4.77 -25.38
C ALA A 442 -1.22 -4.76 -25.50
N ALA A 443 -1.81 -3.76 -26.17
CA ALA A 443 -3.26 -3.59 -26.29
C ALA A 443 -4.01 -3.64 -24.94
N GLY A 444 -3.38 -3.17 -23.86
CA GLY A 444 -3.93 -3.22 -22.50
C GLY A 444 -4.04 -4.63 -21.89
N GLN A 445 -3.50 -5.67 -22.55
CA GLN A 445 -3.54 -7.04 -22.04
C GLN A 445 -2.31 -7.35 -21.19
N ARG A 446 -2.47 -8.31 -20.26
CA ARG A 446 -1.37 -8.84 -19.45
C ARG A 446 -0.50 -9.80 -20.28
N PRO A 447 0.83 -9.83 -20.09
CA PRO A 447 1.67 -10.85 -20.69
C PRO A 447 1.37 -12.22 -20.06
N ILE A 448 1.83 -13.31 -20.69
CA ILE A 448 1.77 -14.63 -20.08
C ILE A 448 2.59 -14.69 -18.79
N ALA A 449 2.06 -15.37 -17.77
CA ALA A 449 2.85 -15.80 -16.62
C ALA A 449 3.65 -17.04 -17.02
N THR A 450 4.97 -16.99 -16.87
CA THR A 450 5.87 -18.09 -17.26
C THR A 450 6.41 -18.85 -16.06
N GLY A 451 6.28 -18.29 -14.85
CA GLY A 451 6.59 -18.98 -13.60
C GLY A 451 5.33 -19.54 -12.92
N PRO A 452 5.50 -20.14 -11.73
CA PRO A 452 4.39 -20.79 -11.02
C PRO A 452 3.32 -19.77 -10.57
N TRP A 453 2.10 -20.23 -10.36
CA TRP A 453 1.10 -19.45 -9.65
C TRP A 453 1.46 -19.36 -8.16
N VAL A 454 1.67 -18.13 -7.70
CA VAL A 454 2.08 -17.80 -6.33
C VAL A 454 0.95 -17.17 -5.54
N ALA A 455 0.81 -17.54 -4.27
CA ALA A 455 -0.06 -16.87 -3.32
C ALA A 455 0.67 -16.44 -2.05
N ILE A 456 0.56 -15.16 -1.68
CA ILE A 456 1.06 -14.64 -0.40
C ILE A 456 -0.01 -14.88 0.67
N VAL A 457 0.34 -15.57 1.76
CA VAL A 457 -0.55 -15.87 2.88
C VAL A 457 -0.24 -14.98 4.07
N ASN A 458 -1.24 -14.24 4.54
CA ASN A 458 -1.16 -13.40 5.74
C ASN A 458 -2.56 -13.22 6.40
N CYS A 459 -2.69 -12.39 7.43
CA CYS A 459 -3.97 -12.18 8.12
C CYS A 459 -5.01 -11.40 7.30
N TRP A 460 -4.59 -10.64 6.29
CA TRP A 460 -5.45 -9.74 5.54
C TRP A 460 -5.95 -10.32 4.21
N GLY A 461 -5.13 -11.14 3.55
CA GLY A 461 -5.43 -11.69 2.23
C GLY A 461 -5.71 -10.60 1.20
N ALA A 462 -6.65 -10.88 0.29
CA ALA A 462 -6.99 -10.03 -0.84
C ALA A 462 -7.33 -8.58 -0.45
N LEU A 463 -7.90 -8.36 0.74
CA LEU A 463 -8.29 -7.04 1.24
C LEU A 463 -7.08 -6.07 1.32
N ARG A 464 -5.86 -6.58 1.45
CA ARG A 464 -4.61 -5.80 1.47
C ARG A 464 -3.65 -6.21 0.34
N SER A 465 -4.18 -6.53 -0.84
CA SER A 465 -3.37 -6.83 -2.02
C SER A 465 -2.41 -5.68 -2.33
N TRP A 466 -1.10 -6.00 -2.37
CA TRP A 466 0.01 -5.04 -2.54
C TRP A 466 0.16 -3.95 -1.47
N GLN A 467 -0.59 -4.05 -0.36
CA GLN A 467 -0.68 -3.05 0.70
C GLN A 467 0.08 -3.46 1.97
N THR A 468 0.71 -4.63 1.99
CA THR A 468 1.41 -5.15 3.18
C THR A 468 2.78 -4.51 3.38
N HIS A 469 3.29 -4.57 4.62
CA HIS A 469 4.61 -4.04 4.99
C HIS A 469 4.78 -2.52 4.81
N MET A 470 3.66 -1.79 4.89
CA MET A 470 3.59 -0.33 4.73
C MET A 470 2.80 0.28 5.88
N VAL A 471 3.20 1.47 6.33
CA VAL A 471 2.47 2.28 7.32
C VAL A 471 2.01 3.57 6.65
N ALA A 472 2.94 4.43 6.22
CA ALA A 472 2.69 5.55 5.33
C ALA A 472 3.03 5.16 3.88
N HIS A 473 2.31 5.77 2.96
CA HIS A 473 2.34 5.41 1.55
C HIS A 473 3.74 5.60 0.92
N ALA A 474 4.30 4.54 0.35
CA ALA A 474 5.57 4.53 -0.39
C ALA A 474 6.80 5.03 0.41
N LEU A 475 6.78 4.99 1.74
CA LEU A 475 7.93 5.34 2.56
C LEU A 475 8.76 4.12 2.96
N HIS A 476 10.08 4.34 3.05
CA HIS A 476 11.02 3.33 3.49
C HIS A 476 10.99 3.15 5.01
N TYR A 477 10.90 1.90 5.46
CA TYR A 477 11.05 1.51 6.86
C TYR A 477 12.20 0.53 7.01
N ARG A 478 13.21 0.90 7.80
CA ARG A 478 14.33 -0.01 8.13
C ARG A 478 13.80 -1.35 8.66
N GLN A 479 12.72 -1.33 9.43
CA GLN A 479 12.13 -2.50 10.08
C GLN A 479 11.37 -3.42 9.12
N ALA A 480 11.04 -2.97 7.89
CA ALA A 480 10.18 -3.72 6.97
C ALA A 480 10.72 -3.83 5.53
N TYR A 481 11.77 -3.10 5.15
CA TYR A 481 12.26 -3.12 3.75
C TYR A 481 12.77 -4.50 3.30
N SER A 482 13.31 -5.31 4.22
CA SER A 482 13.67 -6.72 3.95
C SER A 482 12.47 -7.60 3.58
N TYR A 483 11.25 -7.19 3.90
CA TYR A 483 10.01 -7.90 3.56
C TYR A 483 9.29 -7.24 2.39
N LEU A 484 9.23 -5.91 2.37
CA LEU A 484 8.67 -5.14 1.27
C LEU A 484 9.41 -5.43 -0.05
N GLY A 485 10.70 -5.74 0.01
CA GLY A 485 11.48 -6.15 -1.16
C GLY A 485 10.97 -7.43 -1.84
N VAL A 486 10.24 -8.30 -1.13
CA VAL A 486 9.53 -9.44 -1.73
C VAL A 486 8.39 -8.95 -2.61
N LEU A 487 7.53 -8.06 -2.10
CA LEU A 487 6.44 -7.46 -2.88
C LEU A 487 6.98 -6.66 -4.06
N GLU A 488 8.00 -5.83 -3.83
CA GLU A 488 8.60 -5.05 -4.89
C GLU A 488 9.18 -5.98 -5.97
N SER A 489 9.87 -7.06 -5.60
CA SER A 489 10.34 -8.07 -6.57
C SER A 489 9.18 -8.67 -7.36
N LEU A 490 8.15 -9.20 -6.68
CA LEU A 490 6.99 -9.85 -7.30
C LEU A 490 6.22 -8.93 -8.26
N SER A 491 6.18 -7.62 -8.00
CA SER A 491 5.36 -6.67 -8.77
C SER A 491 5.65 -6.69 -10.28
N GLY A 492 6.89 -6.97 -10.68
CA GLY A 492 7.35 -7.03 -12.06
C GLY A 492 7.83 -8.40 -12.55
N LEU A 493 7.74 -9.46 -11.73
CA LEU A 493 8.07 -10.82 -12.18
C LEU A 493 6.95 -11.41 -13.05
N PRO A 494 7.26 -12.34 -13.99
CA PRO A 494 6.28 -12.95 -14.90
C PRO A 494 5.46 -14.06 -14.19
N LEU A 495 4.75 -13.67 -13.14
CA LEU A 495 4.03 -14.58 -12.24
C LEU A 495 2.57 -14.15 -12.10
N GLN A 496 1.68 -15.11 -11.91
CA GLN A 496 0.39 -14.85 -11.30
C GLN A 496 0.59 -14.77 -9.78
N VAL A 497 0.12 -13.68 -9.17
CA VAL A 497 0.30 -13.39 -7.74
C VAL A 497 -1.05 -13.07 -7.13
N ASP A 498 -1.47 -13.89 -6.16
CA ASP A 498 -2.66 -13.66 -5.35
C ASP A 498 -2.32 -13.45 -3.87
N PHE A 499 -3.27 -12.91 -3.12
CA PHE A 499 -3.16 -12.68 -1.68
C PHE A 499 -4.26 -13.46 -0.98
N LEU A 500 -3.88 -14.40 -0.13
CA LEU A 500 -4.78 -15.26 0.62
C LEU A 500 -4.72 -14.95 2.12
N SER A 501 -5.88 -14.98 2.76
CA SER A 501 -5.98 -14.92 4.21
C SER A 501 -5.77 -16.30 4.82
N PHE A 502 -5.54 -16.37 6.14
CA PHE A 502 -5.57 -17.65 6.85
C PHE A 502 -6.91 -18.35 6.79
N ASP A 503 -8.02 -17.60 6.65
CA ASP A 503 -9.34 -18.18 6.48
C ASP A 503 -9.50 -18.86 5.11
N ASP A 504 -8.91 -18.29 4.06
CA ASP A 504 -8.94 -18.86 2.70
C ASP A 504 -8.25 -20.22 2.63
N ILE A 505 -7.18 -20.43 3.42
CA ILE A 505 -6.41 -21.67 3.40
C ILE A 505 -6.79 -22.66 4.51
N ARG A 506 -7.66 -22.26 5.45
CA ARG A 506 -8.01 -23.06 6.64
C ARG A 506 -8.60 -24.42 6.27
N ASN A 507 -9.28 -24.50 5.13
CA ASN A 507 -9.89 -25.73 4.60
C ASN A 507 -9.07 -26.40 3.49
N GLY A 508 -7.84 -25.95 3.26
CA GLY A 508 -7.00 -26.40 2.16
C GLY A 508 -6.53 -25.22 1.30
N VAL A 509 -5.37 -25.37 0.68
CA VAL A 509 -4.87 -24.38 -0.28
C VAL A 509 -5.73 -24.42 -1.55
N PRO A 510 -6.14 -23.27 -2.11
CA PRO A 510 -6.92 -23.23 -3.35
C PRO A 510 -6.27 -24.00 -4.51
N GLU A 511 -7.10 -24.66 -5.33
CA GLU A 511 -6.63 -25.41 -6.50
C GLU A 511 -5.92 -24.49 -7.49
N GLY A 512 -4.82 -24.98 -8.07
CA GLY A 512 -4.00 -24.26 -9.03
C GLY A 512 -2.87 -23.43 -8.43
N VAL A 513 -2.96 -23.03 -7.15
CA VAL A 513 -1.83 -22.40 -6.45
C VAL A 513 -0.68 -23.40 -6.37
N GLU A 514 0.49 -23.01 -6.86
CA GLU A 514 1.67 -23.89 -6.90
C GLU A 514 2.66 -23.58 -5.78
N VAL A 515 2.77 -22.31 -5.38
CA VAL A 515 3.70 -21.88 -4.32
C VAL A 515 3.03 -20.91 -3.35
N LEU A 516 3.11 -21.22 -2.06
CA LEU A 516 2.75 -20.28 -1.00
C LEU A 516 3.97 -19.45 -0.57
N ILE A 517 3.75 -18.16 -0.30
CA ILE A 517 4.72 -17.30 0.37
C ILE A 517 4.17 -16.89 1.73
N ASN A 518 4.98 -17.03 2.79
CA ASN A 518 4.72 -16.39 4.07
C ASN A 518 5.93 -15.51 4.42
N VAL A 519 5.68 -14.21 4.58
CA VAL A 519 6.73 -13.19 4.71
C VAL A 519 6.38 -12.20 5.82
N GLY A 520 7.33 -11.93 6.70
CA GLY A 520 7.21 -10.89 7.72
C GLY A 520 7.95 -11.23 9.02
N ALA A 521 8.00 -10.25 9.94
CA ALA A 521 8.56 -10.43 11.28
C ALA A 521 7.63 -11.24 12.20
N ALA A 522 8.19 -11.92 13.20
CA ALA A 522 7.43 -12.76 14.13
C ALA A 522 6.30 -11.99 14.84
N GLY A 523 5.13 -12.61 15.00
CA GLY A 523 4.01 -12.02 15.72
C GLY A 523 3.23 -10.93 14.98
N THR A 524 3.59 -10.63 13.73
CA THR A 524 2.87 -9.66 12.90
C THR A 524 1.72 -10.30 12.12
N ALA A 525 0.80 -9.48 11.62
CA ALA A 525 -0.26 -9.88 10.70
C ALA A 525 0.29 -10.55 9.42
N PHE A 526 1.48 -10.17 8.99
CA PHE A 526 2.10 -10.63 7.74
C PHE A 526 2.74 -12.00 7.89
N SER A 527 3.49 -12.24 8.98
CA SER A 527 3.94 -13.60 9.31
C SER A 527 2.79 -14.48 9.77
N GLY A 528 1.80 -13.93 10.47
CA GLY A 528 0.54 -14.59 10.86
C GLY A 528 0.33 -14.75 12.37
N GLY A 529 1.40 -14.62 13.17
CA GLY A 529 1.32 -14.67 14.63
C GLY A 529 0.51 -15.87 15.15
N SER A 530 -0.56 -15.60 15.90
CA SER A 530 -1.39 -16.63 16.53
C SER A 530 -2.14 -17.54 15.56
N GLU A 531 -2.26 -17.19 14.27
CA GLU A 531 -2.95 -18.05 13.27
C GLU A 531 -2.24 -19.41 13.10
N TRP A 532 -0.93 -19.47 13.34
CA TRP A 532 -0.16 -20.71 13.30
C TRP A 532 -0.40 -21.64 14.49
N ALA A 533 -1.15 -21.21 15.50
CA ALA A 533 -1.63 -22.09 16.56
C ALA A 533 -2.68 -23.08 16.04
N ASP A 534 -3.48 -22.69 15.02
CA ASP A 534 -4.55 -23.50 14.44
C ASP A 534 -3.99 -24.68 13.62
N GLU A 535 -4.38 -25.88 14.02
CA GLU A 535 -3.96 -27.13 13.41
C GLU A 535 -4.48 -27.28 11.97
N ARG A 536 -5.63 -26.68 11.64
CA ARG A 536 -6.21 -26.74 10.29
C ARG A 536 -5.35 -25.98 9.30
N VAL A 537 -4.87 -24.79 9.69
CA VAL A 537 -3.93 -23.97 8.90
C VAL A 537 -2.62 -24.72 8.70
N THR A 538 -1.95 -25.11 9.79
CA THR A 538 -0.65 -25.78 9.70
C THR A 538 -0.73 -27.13 8.95
N SER A 539 -1.80 -27.90 9.15
CA SER A 539 -2.00 -29.17 8.44
C SER A 539 -2.37 -28.98 6.97
N ALA A 540 -3.11 -27.92 6.62
CA ALA A 540 -3.41 -27.60 5.22
C ALA A 540 -2.12 -27.32 4.44
N VAL A 541 -1.23 -26.49 4.99
CA VAL A 541 0.06 -26.18 4.35
C VAL A 541 0.96 -27.42 4.26
N ARG A 542 1.05 -28.23 5.32
CA ARG A 542 1.81 -29.49 5.26
C ARG A 542 1.31 -30.44 4.19
N ARG A 543 -0.02 -30.64 4.07
CA ARG A 543 -0.61 -31.51 3.04
C ARG A 543 -0.35 -30.96 1.64
N PHE A 544 -0.47 -29.65 1.47
CA PHE A 544 -0.18 -28.97 0.20
C PHE A 544 1.26 -29.22 -0.25
N VAL A 545 2.25 -28.95 0.62
CA VAL A 545 3.66 -29.16 0.27
C VAL A 545 3.96 -30.65 0.09
N ALA A 546 3.48 -31.52 0.97
CA ALA A 546 3.69 -32.96 0.84
C ALA A 546 3.17 -33.54 -0.50
N ALA A 547 2.12 -32.94 -1.07
CA ALA A 547 1.52 -33.34 -2.34
C ALA A 547 2.23 -32.77 -3.58
N GLY A 548 3.27 -31.94 -3.42
CA GLY A 548 4.02 -31.34 -4.53
C GLY A 548 3.98 -29.82 -4.60
N GLY A 549 3.27 -29.15 -3.69
CA GLY A 549 3.27 -27.69 -3.59
C GLY A 549 4.59 -27.13 -3.06
N GLY A 550 4.83 -25.85 -3.31
CA GLY A 550 5.99 -25.11 -2.81
C GLY A 550 5.68 -24.21 -1.62
N LEU A 551 6.63 -24.04 -0.70
CA LEU A 551 6.57 -23.02 0.36
C LEU A 551 7.82 -22.15 0.35
N VAL A 552 7.67 -20.83 0.25
CA VAL A 552 8.75 -19.86 0.45
C VAL A 552 8.48 -19.06 1.72
N GLY A 553 9.36 -19.20 2.71
CA GLY A 553 9.33 -18.44 3.95
C GLY A 553 10.37 -17.33 3.95
N VAL A 554 9.98 -16.10 4.27
CA VAL A 554 10.93 -14.96 4.34
C VAL A 554 10.82 -14.24 5.69
N GLY A 555 11.94 -14.10 6.40
CA GLY A 555 11.97 -13.47 7.72
C GLY A 555 11.73 -14.47 8.84
N ASP A 556 10.62 -14.26 9.57
CA ASP A 556 10.12 -15.17 10.61
C ASP A 556 8.84 -15.88 10.13
N PRO A 557 8.90 -16.68 9.06
CA PRO A 557 7.74 -17.36 8.51
C PRO A 557 7.19 -18.35 9.54
N THR A 558 5.88 -18.39 9.69
CA THR A 558 5.19 -19.36 10.58
C THR A 558 5.55 -19.23 12.05
N ALA A 559 6.13 -18.10 12.47
CA ALA A 559 6.61 -17.91 13.82
C ALA A 559 5.48 -17.81 14.85
N HIS A 560 5.42 -18.80 15.72
CA HIS A 560 4.59 -18.85 16.92
C HIS A 560 5.23 -19.85 17.89
N PRO A 561 6.12 -19.42 18.81
CA PRO A 561 6.83 -20.31 19.72
C PRO A 561 5.90 -21.20 20.54
N ALA A 562 5.78 -22.47 20.14
CA ALA A 562 4.89 -23.42 20.76
C ALA A 562 5.27 -24.85 20.35
N ARG A 563 4.95 -25.83 21.22
CA ARG A 563 5.05 -27.26 20.90
C ARG A 563 6.44 -27.72 20.45
N GLY A 564 7.50 -27.03 20.90
CA GLY A 564 8.89 -27.38 20.62
C GLY A 564 9.49 -26.77 19.35
N ALA A 565 8.79 -25.84 18.69
CA ALA A 565 9.30 -25.10 17.53
C ALA A 565 8.96 -23.61 17.61
N VAL A 566 9.79 -22.75 17.02
CA VAL A 566 9.46 -21.33 16.81
C VAL A 566 8.67 -21.19 15.52
N TYR A 567 9.23 -21.65 14.41
CA TYR A 567 8.54 -21.78 13.14
C TYR A 567 7.68 -23.04 13.18
N GLN A 568 6.36 -22.86 13.18
CA GLN A 568 5.42 -23.98 13.29
C GLN A 568 5.46 -24.93 12.09
N LEU A 569 6.08 -24.52 10.98
CA LEU A 569 6.40 -25.36 9.82
C LEU A 569 7.91 -25.58 9.64
N SER A 570 8.69 -25.61 10.73
CA SER A 570 10.14 -25.86 10.68
C SER A 570 10.51 -27.21 10.05
N ASP A 571 9.64 -28.21 10.15
CA ASP A 571 9.75 -29.50 9.47
C ASP A 571 9.63 -29.39 7.95
N VAL A 572 8.82 -28.44 7.47
CA VAL A 572 8.64 -28.16 6.04
C VAL A 572 9.78 -27.29 5.53
N LEU A 573 10.04 -26.17 6.21
CA LEU A 573 11.08 -25.20 5.84
C LEU A 573 12.50 -25.76 6.00
N GLY A 574 12.69 -26.75 6.89
CA GLY A 574 13.99 -27.30 7.23
C GLY A 574 14.83 -26.42 8.15
N VAL A 575 14.30 -25.28 8.59
CA VAL A 575 14.97 -24.35 9.50
C VAL A 575 14.04 -23.97 10.64
N ASP A 576 14.63 -23.53 11.75
CA ASP A 576 13.92 -22.96 12.89
C ASP A 576 14.82 -21.89 13.55
N ARG A 577 14.26 -21.11 14.49
CA ARG A 577 14.96 -20.00 15.13
C ARG A 577 15.29 -20.29 16.59
N GLU A 578 16.50 -19.95 17.02
CA GLU A 578 16.94 -20.11 18.41
C GLU A 578 16.50 -18.91 19.26
N LEU A 579 16.02 -19.20 20.49
CA LEU A 579 15.60 -18.19 21.48
C LEU A 579 16.38 -18.29 22.80
N GLY A 580 17.45 -19.11 22.82
CA GLY A 580 18.22 -19.48 24.00
C GLY A 580 17.74 -20.77 24.68
N TRP A 581 16.63 -21.36 24.23
CA TRP A 581 16.03 -22.56 24.81
C TRP A 581 16.70 -23.87 24.33
N GLY A 582 17.26 -23.86 23.12
CA GLY A 582 17.83 -25.02 22.46
C GLY A 582 19.35 -25.12 22.51
N LEU A 583 20.03 -24.26 23.28
CA LEU A 583 21.51 -24.19 23.35
C LEU A 583 22.20 -25.48 23.81
N SER A 584 21.46 -26.40 24.45
CA SER A 584 21.94 -27.72 24.85
C SER A 584 22.02 -28.72 23.69
N THR A 585 21.55 -28.35 22.49
CA THR A 585 21.47 -29.20 21.31
C THR A 585 22.47 -28.74 20.25
N HIS A 586 23.35 -29.64 19.81
CA HIS A 586 24.24 -29.38 18.68
C HIS A 586 23.48 -29.50 17.36
N ARG A 587 23.60 -28.51 16.47
CA ARG A 587 22.85 -28.40 15.22
C ARG A 587 23.82 -28.26 14.04
N PRO A 588 24.16 -29.36 13.33
CA PRO A 588 25.08 -29.29 12.21
C PRO A 588 24.44 -28.56 11.02
N MET A 589 25.28 -27.90 10.22
CA MET A 589 24.88 -27.23 8.99
C MET A 589 25.47 -27.96 7.77
N HIS A 590 24.63 -28.25 6.78
CA HIS A 590 25.04 -28.84 5.50
C HIS A 590 24.96 -27.77 4.41
N THR A 591 26.11 -27.31 3.92
CA THR A 591 26.18 -26.22 2.93
C THR A 591 26.39 -26.74 1.51
N SER A 592 25.87 -26.02 0.52
CA SER A 592 26.16 -26.22 -0.90
C SER A 592 26.39 -24.87 -1.60
N ASP A 593 27.55 -24.74 -2.23
CA ASP A 593 27.92 -23.53 -3.00
C ASP A 593 27.32 -23.51 -4.41
N HIS A 594 26.68 -24.62 -4.83
CA HIS A 594 26.08 -24.78 -6.15
C HIS A 594 24.64 -25.24 -6.03
N HIS A 595 23.70 -24.40 -6.44
CA HIS A 595 22.28 -24.72 -6.50
C HIS A 595 21.54 -23.85 -7.52
N PHE A 596 20.45 -24.35 -8.09
CA PHE A 596 19.65 -23.63 -9.09
C PHE A 596 19.23 -22.23 -8.61
N VAL A 597 18.86 -22.11 -7.33
CA VAL A 597 18.38 -20.85 -6.72
C VAL A 597 19.44 -19.75 -6.73
N THR A 598 20.72 -20.10 -6.53
CA THR A 598 21.84 -19.14 -6.42
C THR A 598 22.63 -18.95 -7.70
N LEU A 599 22.20 -19.51 -8.84
CA LEU A 599 22.99 -19.50 -10.09
C LEU A 599 23.34 -18.10 -10.62
N ASP A 600 22.44 -17.12 -10.46
CA ASP A 600 22.67 -15.75 -10.94
C ASP A 600 23.15 -14.80 -9.83
N LEU A 601 23.44 -15.33 -8.65
CA LEU A 601 23.92 -14.54 -7.53
C LEU A 601 25.42 -14.22 -7.76
N SER A 602 25.73 -12.96 -8.07
CA SER A 602 27.08 -12.52 -8.41
C SER A 602 27.87 -11.95 -7.22
N SER A 603 27.21 -11.74 -6.09
CA SER A 603 27.79 -11.21 -4.85
C SER A 603 27.27 -11.98 -3.64
N HIS A 604 27.67 -11.60 -2.43
CA HIS A 604 26.99 -12.09 -1.24
C HIS A 604 25.49 -11.75 -1.30
N LEU A 605 24.67 -12.65 -0.78
CA LEU A 605 23.23 -12.43 -0.63
C LEU A 605 23.00 -11.26 0.33
N ASP A 606 22.30 -10.24 -0.14
CA ASP A 606 21.81 -9.16 0.71
C ASP A 606 20.47 -9.55 1.31
N VAL A 607 20.43 -9.75 2.63
CA VAL A 607 19.22 -10.06 3.40
C VAL A 607 18.63 -8.82 4.11
N GLY A 608 19.24 -7.65 3.93
CA GLY A 608 18.89 -6.42 4.64
C GLY A 608 19.08 -6.56 6.15
N GLU A 609 18.04 -6.30 6.95
CA GLU A 609 18.10 -6.55 8.42
C GLU A 609 18.29 -8.03 8.76
N GLY A 610 17.86 -8.94 7.87
CA GLY A 610 17.89 -10.38 8.10
C GLY A 610 17.06 -10.83 9.29
N THR A 611 17.12 -12.12 9.58
CA THR A 611 16.53 -12.73 10.78
C THR A 611 17.64 -13.45 11.52
N PRO A 612 17.94 -13.06 12.77
CA PRO A 612 19.07 -13.62 13.49
C PRO A 612 18.76 -15.01 14.05
N ASP A 613 19.82 -15.75 14.35
CA ASP A 613 19.79 -17.00 15.13
C ASP A 613 19.02 -18.16 14.47
N VAL A 614 18.97 -18.18 13.13
CA VAL A 614 18.28 -19.22 12.37
C VAL A 614 19.23 -20.41 12.14
N PHE A 615 18.75 -21.62 12.41
CA PHE A 615 19.52 -22.85 12.32
C PHE A 615 18.80 -23.93 11.49
N CYS A 616 19.53 -25.00 11.13
CA CYS A 616 18.96 -26.17 10.46
C CYS A 616 18.12 -27.04 11.43
N ALA A 617 16.83 -27.20 11.15
CA ALA A 617 15.91 -28.03 11.92
C ALA A 617 15.79 -29.47 11.38
N SER A 618 16.26 -29.73 10.16
CA SER A 618 16.28 -31.05 9.53
C SER A 618 17.67 -31.39 8.98
N ALA A 619 18.00 -32.69 8.96
CA ALA A 619 19.19 -33.20 8.30
C ALA A 619 19.10 -33.16 6.76
N THR A 620 17.90 -32.98 6.21
CA THR A 620 17.65 -32.84 4.76
C THR A 620 17.82 -31.42 4.26
N THR A 621 17.97 -30.45 5.17
CA THR A 621 18.14 -29.04 4.83
C THR A 621 19.49 -28.81 4.16
N THR A 622 19.47 -28.15 3.00
CA THR A 622 20.68 -27.69 2.33
C THR A 622 20.75 -26.17 2.45
N VAL A 623 21.81 -25.67 3.10
CA VAL A 623 22.07 -24.24 3.26
C VAL A 623 22.86 -23.73 2.06
N LEU A 624 22.34 -22.69 1.41
CA LEU A 624 22.94 -22.09 0.21
C LEU A 624 23.67 -20.78 0.51
N ALA A 625 23.29 -20.11 1.61
CA ALA A 625 24.00 -18.95 2.13
C ALA A 625 23.87 -18.91 3.66
N ALA A 626 24.94 -18.50 4.32
CA ALA A 626 25.04 -18.35 5.76
C ALA A 626 26.06 -17.26 6.11
N HIS A 627 25.82 -16.55 7.20
CA HIS A 627 26.78 -15.65 7.83
C HIS A 627 26.80 -15.90 9.33
N HIS A 628 27.93 -15.65 10.01
CA HIS A 628 28.05 -15.76 11.48
C HIS A 628 27.40 -17.02 12.10
N GLU A 629 27.55 -18.18 11.45
CA GLU A 629 27.00 -19.47 11.89
C GLU A 629 25.46 -19.59 11.89
N GLN A 630 24.74 -18.63 11.28
CA GLN A 630 23.30 -18.70 11.05
C GLN A 630 22.94 -18.83 9.56
N VAL A 631 21.73 -19.33 9.30
CA VAL A 631 21.22 -19.60 7.95
C VAL A 631 20.56 -18.36 7.35
N ASP A 632 21.02 -17.94 6.17
CA ASP A 632 20.40 -16.84 5.39
C ASP A 632 19.49 -17.34 4.29
N LEU A 633 19.89 -18.44 3.65
CA LEU A 633 19.15 -19.08 2.58
C LEU A 633 19.30 -20.59 2.71
N ALA A 634 18.18 -21.28 2.78
CA ALA A 634 18.16 -22.74 2.78
C ALA A 634 17.03 -23.28 1.92
N VAL A 635 17.21 -24.52 1.49
CA VAL A 635 16.22 -25.29 0.76
C VAL A 635 15.99 -26.63 1.44
N ASN A 636 14.77 -27.14 1.36
CA ASN A 636 14.38 -28.41 1.93
C ASN A 636 13.37 -29.15 1.03
N GLN A 637 13.38 -30.47 1.08
CA GLN A 637 12.37 -31.32 0.44
C GLN A 637 11.43 -31.87 1.51
N PHE A 638 10.12 -31.86 1.23
CA PHE A 638 9.10 -32.36 2.14
C PHE A 638 8.02 -33.12 1.37
N GLY A 639 8.01 -34.45 1.47
CA GLY A 639 7.16 -35.29 0.63
C GLY A 639 7.54 -35.15 -0.84
N CYS A 640 6.55 -34.83 -1.69
CA CYS A 640 6.77 -34.55 -3.11
C CYS A 640 7.12 -33.07 -3.40
N GLY A 641 6.97 -32.17 -2.43
CA GLY A 641 7.18 -30.74 -2.62
C GLY A 641 8.49 -30.23 -2.04
N ARG A 642 8.62 -28.90 -2.05
CA ARG A 642 9.85 -28.19 -1.77
C ARG A 642 9.61 -26.92 -0.97
N ALA A 643 10.57 -26.57 -0.13
CA ALA A 643 10.53 -25.34 0.64
C ALA A 643 11.83 -24.55 0.51
N VAL A 644 11.72 -23.22 0.50
CA VAL A 644 12.82 -22.28 0.54
C VAL A 644 12.66 -21.37 1.74
N TYR A 645 13.73 -21.12 2.46
CA TYR A 645 13.80 -20.13 3.51
C TYR A 645 14.77 -19.01 3.11
N LEU A 646 14.40 -17.77 3.40
CA LEU A 646 15.21 -16.56 3.24
C LEU A 646 15.16 -15.73 4.54
N ALA A 647 16.28 -15.31 5.09
CA ALA A 647 16.31 -14.49 6.31
C ALA A 647 15.75 -13.07 6.08
N GLY A 648 15.80 -12.59 4.84
CA GLY A 648 15.27 -11.31 4.37
C GLY A 648 15.58 -11.13 2.89
N LEU A 649 14.88 -10.22 2.21
CA LEU A 649 15.02 -10.02 0.77
C LEU A 649 14.69 -8.56 0.36
N PRO A 650 15.57 -7.58 0.65
CA PRO A 650 15.42 -6.23 0.12
C PRO A 650 15.42 -6.24 -1.42
N TYR A 651 14.74 -5.27 -2.04
CA TYR A 651 14.64 -5.25 -3.50
C TYR A 651 15.97 -4.85 -4.14
N SER A 652 16.39 -5.67 -5.09
CA SER A 652 17.41 -5.38 -6.10
C SER A 652 17.18 -6.29 -7.30
N SER A 653 17.77 -6.00 -8.46
CA SER A 653 17.69 -6.91 -9.61
C SER A 653 18.24 -8.31 -9.30
N GLN A 654 19.28 -8.42 -8.47
CA GLN A 654 19.81 -9.72 -8.02
C GLN A 654 18.82 -10.45 -7.11
N ASN A 655 18.25 -9.78 -6.11
CA ASN A 655 17.30 -10.40 -5.19
C ASN A 655 15.98 -10.75 -5.87
N ALA A 656 15.51 -9.94 -6.81
CA ALA A 656 14.35 -10.26 -7.63
C ALA A 656 14.59 -11.52 -8.49
N ARG A 657 15.77 -11.65 -9.10
CA ARG A 657 16.15 -12.87 -9.83
C ARG A 657 16.26 -14.08 -8.91
N LEU A 658 16.86 -13.91 -7.73
CA LEU A 658 17.00 -14.98 -6.74
C LEU A 658 15.63 -15.48 -6.27
N LEU A 659 14.70 -14.57 -5.97
CA LEU A 659 13.32 -14.93 -5.64
C LEU A 659 12.62 -15.64 -6.80
N HIS A 660 12.77 -15.16 -8.04
CA HIS A 660 12.20 -15.81 -9.21
C HIS A 660 12.69 -17.27 -9.35
N ARG A 661 13.99 -17.51 -9.13
CA ARG A 661 14.55 -18.87 -9.12
C ARG A 661 14.09 -19.69 -7.92
N ALA A 662 13.98 -19.09 -6.72
CA ALA A 662 13.45 -19.75 -5.54
C ALA A 662 12.01 -20.25 -5.77
N LEU A 663 11.16 -19.40 -6.34
CA LEU A 663 9.77 -19.73 -6.68
C LEU A 663 9.70 -20.81 -7.75
N ALA A 664 10.47 -20.67 -8.84
CA ALA A 664 10.53 -21.69 -9.89
C ALA A 664 10.98 -23.04 -9.35
N TRP A 665 12.00 -23.07 -8.47
CA TRP A 665 12.46 -24.32 -7.85
C TRP A 665 11.42 -24.91 -6.90
N ALA A 666 10.80 -24.08 -6.05
CA ALA A 666 9.75 -24.52 -5.13
C ALA A 666 8.52 -25.09 -5.87
N GLY A 667 8.18 -24.51 -7.03
CA GLY A 667 7.09 -24.96 -7.90
C GLY A 667 7.48 -26.01 -8.96
N HIS A 668 8.67 -26.61 -8.89
CA HIS A 668 9.14 -27.62 -9.86
C HIS A 668 9.18 -27.14 -11.33
N ARG A 669 9.56 -25.88 -11.55
CA ARG A 669 9.61 -25.19 -12.86
C ARG A 669 11.03 -24.89 -13.34
N GLU A 670 12.06 -25.57 -12.84
CA GLU A 670 13.46 -25.29 -13.22
C GLU A 670 13.72 -25.43 -14.73
N ASP A 671 13.16 -26.47 -15.34
CA ASP A 671 13.34 -26.75 -16.77
C ASP A 671 12.76 -25.64 -17.65
N ALA A 672 11.62 -25.07 -17.24
CA ALA A 672 10.95 -23.98 -17.94
C ALA A 672 11.65 -22.62 -17.76
N PHE A 673 12.43 -22.45 -16.68
CA PHE A 673 13.06 -21.16 -16.34
C PHE A 673 14.06 -20.66 -17.40
N THR A 674 14.66 -21.57 -18.17
CA THR A 674 15.62 -21.18 -19.23
C THR A 674 14.96 -20.56 -20.45
N THR A 675 13.63 -20.59 -20.52
CA THR A 675 12.83 -20.05 -21.61
C THR A 675 12.04 -18.83 -21.11
N TRP A 676 11.90 -17.82 -21.96
CA TRP A 676 11.27 -16.53 -21.64
C TRP A 676 11.98 -15.74 -20.54
N THR A 677 13.29 -15.95 -20.39
CA THR A 677 14.13 -15.25 -19.41
C THR A 677 15.35 -14.61 -20.07
N SER A 678 15.95 -13.69 -19.34
CA SER A 678 17.15 -12.94 -19.69
C SER A 678 18.36 -13.45 -18.91
N SER A 679 19.53 -13.49 -19.54
CA SER A 679 20.77 -13.89 -18.86
C SER A 679 21.28 -12.84 -17.87
N ASP A 680 21.11 -11.55 -18.15
CA ASP A 680 21.42 -10.45 -17.23
C ASP A 680 20.23 -10.17 -16.30
N VAL A 681 20.47 -10.12 -14.99
CA VAL A 681 19.46 -9.91 -13.95
C VAL A 681 18.80 -8.54 -14.00
N ARG A 682 19.46 -7.54 -14.61
CA ARG A 682 18.94 -6.18 -14.79
C ARG A 682 17.93 -6.08 -15.93
N ALA A 683 17.84 -7.11 -16.77
CA ALA A 683 16.84 -7.17 -17.84
C ALA A 683 15.67 -8.09 -17.45
N GLU A 684 14.46 -7.74 -17.88
CA GLU A 684 13.27 -8.58 -17.73
C GLU A 684 12.55 -8.75 -19.07
N VAL A 685 11.81 -9.85 -19.21
CA VAL A 685 11.12 -10.24 -20.46
C VAL A 685 9.62 -10.31 -20.21
N ALA A 686 8.81 -9.82 -21.15
CA ALA A 686 7.36 -9.97 -21.16
C ALA A 686 6.88 -10.43 -22.52
N VAL A 687 6.00 -11.42 -22.54
CA VAL A 687 5.57 -12.12 -23.74
C VAL A 687 4.08 -11.92 -23.90
N TYR A 688 3.67 -11.41 -25.06
CA TYR A 688 2.30 -11.05 -25.40
C TYR A 688 1.86 -11.87 -26.62
N PRO A 689 1.35 -13.10 -26.42
CA PRO A 689 0.97 -13.97 -27.53
C PRO A 689 -0.16 -13.37 -28.39
N HIS A 690 -1.05 -12.55 -27.81
CA HIS A 690 -2.17 -11.96 -28.53
C HIS A 690 -1.74 -10.95 -29.60
N SER A 691 -0.56 -10.35 -29.46
CA SER A 691 0.01 -9.42 -30.43
C SER A 691 1.24 -9.98 -31.15
N ASP A 692 1.61 -11.24 -30.90
CA ASP A 692 2.85 -11.86 -31.39
C ASP A 692 4.09 -10.99 -31.10
N ARG A 693 4.17 -10.49 -29.86
CA ARG A 693 5.24 -9.56 -29.44
C ARG A 693 5.91 -10.00 -28.14
N LEU A 694 7.23 -9.82 -28.10
CA LEU A 694 8.03 -9.93 -26.90
C LEU A 694 8.68 -8.59 -26.60
N LEU A 695 8.59 -8.17 -25.34
CA LEU A 695 9.24 -7.00 -24.79
C LEU A 695 10.42 -7.42 -23.92
N VAL A 696 11.57 -6.77 -24.12
CA VAL A 696 12.71 -6.82 -23.20
C VAL A 696 12.91 -5.42 -22.63
N ILE A 697 12.97 -5.30 -21.31
CA ILE A 697 13.22 -4.03 -20.62
C ILE A 697 14.55 -4.07 -19.86
N ASN A 698 15.27 -2.94 -19.86
CA ASN A 698 16.45 -2.71 -19.03
C ASN A 698 16.07 -1.93 -17.77
N ASN A 699 16.06 -2.57 -16.61
CA ASN A 699 15.69 -1.98 -15.33
C ASN A 699 16.86 -1.28 -14.61
N SER A 700 17.89 -0.87 -15.34
CA SER A 700 19.05 -0.15 -14.81
C SER A 700 19.36 1.12 -15.62
N LEU A 701 20.14 2.02 -15.04
CA LEU A 701 20.67 3.21 -15.71
C LEU A 701 22.00 2.96 -16.43
N ASP A 702 22.41 1.70 -16.54
CA ASP A 702 23.58 1.27 -17.30
C ASP A 702 23.14 0.62 -18.61
N GLN A 703 24.04 0.58 -19.62
CA GLN A 703 23.82 -0.27 -20.79
C GLN A 703 23.82 -1.76 -20.37
N VAL A 704 22.93 -2.55 -20.97
CA VAL A 704 22.79 -3.98 -20.71
C VAL A 704 22.92 -4.76 -22.01
N THR A 705 23.78 -5.78 -21.98
CA THR A 705 23.79 -6.85 -23.00
C THR A 705 23.30 -8.11 -22.33
N THR A 706 22.25 -8.71 -22.90
CA THR A 706 21.61 -9.89 -22.33
C THR A 706 21.23 -10.87 -23.42
N THR A 707 21.25 -12.15 -23.12
CA THR A 707 20.70 -13.19 -23.99
C THR A 707 19.26 -13.46 -23.57
N VAL A 708 18.33 -13.42 -24.52
CA VAL A 708 16.93 -13.79 -24.33
C VAL A 708 16.65 -15.08 -25.08
N SER A 709 16.13 -16.06 -24.35
CA SER A 709 15.78 -17.37 -24.87
C SER A 709 14.26 -17.51 -25.02
N THR A 710 13.83 -18.02 -26.15
CA THR A 710 12.45 -18.43 -26.48
C THR A 710 12.50 -19.92 -26.86
N PRO A 711 11.36 -20.64 -26.96
CA PRO A 711 11.34 -22.05 -27.32
C PRO A 711 12.04 -22.35 -28.65
N THR A 712 12.03 -21.39 -29.59
CA THR A 712 12.53 -21.56 -30.95
C THR A 712 13.80 -20.78 -31.25
N THR A 713 14.10 -19.71 -30.50
CA THR A 713 15.22 -18.81 -30.78
C THR A 713 15.94 -18.35 -29.52
N VAL A 714 17.26 -18.17 -29.64
CA VAL A 714 18.10 -17.51 -28.65
C VAL A 714 18.71 -16.28 -29.31
N ARG A 715 18.60 -15.12 -28.68
CA ARG A 715 19.04 -13.84 -29.27
C ARG A 715 19.84 -13.04 -28.25
N GLU A 716 20.96 -12.47 -28.70
CA GLU A 716 21.66 -11.43 -27.95
C GLU A 716 20.97 -10.09 -28.18
N VAL A 717 20.74 -9.35 -27.09
CA VAL A 717 20.00 -8.10 -27.06
C VAL A 717 20.86 -7.05 -26.36
N HIS A 718 21.11 -5.94 -27.04
CA HIS A 718 21.81 -4.78 -26.50
C HIS A 718 20.81 -3.65 -26.25
N MET A 719 20.73 -3.17 -25.02
CA MET A 719 19.82 -2.11 -24.60
C MET A 719 20.59 -0.95 -23.98
N GLU A 720 20.18 0.27 -24.36
CA GLU A 720 20.61 1.49 -23.69
C GLU A 720 20.13 1.54 -22.24
N ALA A 721 20.72 2.44 -21.45
CA ALA A 721 20.27 2.77 -20.11
C ALA A 721 18.76 3.05 -20.08
N ALA A 722 18.04 2.44 -19.15
CA ALA A 722 16.58 2.49 -19.03
C ALA A 722 15.81 2.12 -20.33
N GLY A 723 16.46 1.52 -21.33
CA GLY A 723 15.84 1.23 -22.62
C GLY A 723 14.89 0.03 -22.60
N HIS A 724 14.19 -0.15 -23.71
CA HIS A 724 13.38 -1.33 -23.99
C HIS A 724 13.42 -1.67 -25.48
N LEU A 725 13.17 -2.94 -25.82
CA LEU A 725 13.11 -3.42 -27.20
C LEU A 725 11.93 -4.37 -27.40
N TRP A 726 11.28 -4.24 -28.55
CA TRP A 726 10.20 -5.12 -29.00
C TRP A 726 10.69 -6.04 -30.11
N PHE A 727 10.27 -7.30 -30.05
CA PHE A 727 10.56 -8.32 -31.04
C PHE A 727 9.28 -9.00 -31.49
N ASP A 728 9.21 -9.36 -32.77
CA ASP A 728 8.19 -10.24 -33.30
C ASP A 728 8.41 -11.66 -32.77
N LEU A 729 7.34 -12.29 -32.30
CA LEU A 729 7.30 -13.69 -31.91
C LEU A 729 6.93 -14.55 -33.11
N GLU A 730 7.70 -15.62 -33.33
CA GLU A 730 7.29 -16.73 -34.19
C GLU A 730 6.82 -17.88 -33.29
N LEU A 731 5.58 -17.79 -32.80
CA LEU A 731 4.99 -18.77 -31.88
C LEU A 731 4.13 -19.81 -32.63
N HIS A 732 4.34 -21.09 -32.33
CA HIS A 732 3.34 -22.13 -32.58
C HIS A 732 2.42 -22.23 -31.33
N PRO A 733 1.13 -22.61 -31.45
CA PRO A 733 0.23 -22.77 -30.29
C PRO A 733 0.71 -23.72 -29.17
N LEU A 734 1.73 -24.55 -29.44
CA LEU A 734 2.33 -25.47 -28.46
C LEU A 734 3.49 -24.84 -27.67
N ASP A 735 3.94 -23.64 -28.08
CA ASP A 735 5.06 -22.91 -27.48
C ASP A 735 4.62 -21.97 -26.34
N ILE A 736 3.30 -21.88 -26.10
CA ILE A 736 2.70 -21.08 -25.04
C ILE A 736 2.53 -21.98 -23.80
N PRO A 737 3.11 -21.62 -22.64
CA PRO A 737 2.86 -22.33 -21.39
C PRO A 737 1.35 -22.40 -21.11
N GLY A 738 0.85 -23.61 -20.83
CA GLY A 738 -0.56 -23.87 -20.55
C GLY A 738 -0.93 -23.63 -19.09
#